data_AF-A0A351VC73-F1
#
_entry.id   AF-A0A351VC73-F1
#
_cell.length_a   1.000
_cell.length_b   1.000
_cell.length_c   1.000
_cell.angle_alpha   90.00
_cell.angle_beta   90.00
_cell.angle_gamma   90.00
#
_symmetry.space_group_name_H-M   'P 1'
#
loop_
_entity.id
_entity.type
_entity.pdbx_description
1 polymer ?
#
loop_
_entity_poly.entity_id
_entity_poly.type
_entity_poly.pdbx_seq_one_letter_code
_entity_poly.pdbx_strand_id
1 'polypeptide(L)'
;MKKKLISMSGMEGIRKIKESSGPEKYKYILKAAILVETVLLVYGLVLLAKPEKEYVFSQKELECGHGVYIGDFLGRGVDGYYLDNGVEPPEDEGGVKSIEGEEEVQEPVAKNKYETALGEALLTIKSPKVNLKRGSYRVTISYDTNENTNTYSVSSAYNTWPVITSKQEIGFKTGAMTKSFTFFSPIKVEGYQVSANFHGDGYLFVDSISICETSVWKRIYLFWTAVLSLIVDIVCIWRIRRKKETVKEGKVVILSLFFLILFSCIPILSVYLVEGHDMNFHLYRIEGVKDALLAGQFPVRVPYSWLNGFGYAVSIFYGDIFLYIPAFLRIIGMSVQGAYKLYIIGVNIATCLISYYCLRKIFHDYAACLIGCAVYVLAPYRLMCLYLRAAVGEYTAMTFLPLIAYGLYRIFMDETDTEEYRRCWIPAVLGFSGIIQCHVISCLMTGIFTLFVCIVLIRKTLQPKRLLSLVKVVVYTLLLNLWFILPFLDYMRFKYKVTDFSALGRFNANGVFLSQLLSVFPHGTGDSYSVMTGMERKGEMPYALGAGIMAVLVFYIYYRMCRKKGEKNFADRLGDFSLAFGLLAIFMATVWFPWDFIQQLNGFCALLTQNIQFPWRFLGVVALFMSLLAACLVFIVRNTEERGRGYYIAGLIVVLTCLSAGCFLDEFMREGVAKRYTEDNSISSYEIMGGEYLPVEAEKLRYGNDEPILGELLTVTDYERQNGAVTMSCKNEKDDETFTDLPLLYYKGYQASDCGTGEKLTVLAGTDGRVRTVLPKGYEGTFRVCFKEPWYWRASEAVSAVMLLAAAAVCLRKRGKTLRNTKAAKDAA
;
A
#
# COMPACT_ATOMS: atom_id res chain seq x y z
N MET A 1 -3.06 -9.53 -50.93
CA MET A 1 -2.38 -8.21 -50.87
C MET A 1 -2.06 -7.71 -49.44
N LYS A 2 -2.94 -7.84 -48.43
CA LYS A 2 -2.66 -7.40 -47.03
C LYS A 2 -1.42 -8.04 -46.35
N LYS A 3 -1.13 -9.34 -46.57
CA LYS A 3 0.09 -10.00 -46.05
C LYS A 3 1.40 -9.52 -46.70
N LYS A 4 1.33 -8.95 -47.91
CA LYS A 4 2.52 -8.53 -48.69
C LYS A 4 2.95 -7.09 -48.34
N LEU A 5 2.02 -6.21 -47.96
CA LEU A 5 2.36 -4.85 -47.50
C LEU A 5 3.02 -4.82 -46.10
N ILE A 6 2.58 -5.69 -45.18
CA ILE A 6 3.13 -5.76 -43.82
C ILE A 6 4.56 -6.37 -43.82
N SER A 7 4.83 -7.33 -44.71
CA SER A 7 6.18 -7.92 -44.79
C SER A 7 7.20 -6.99 -45.45
N MET A 8 6.79 -6.21 -46.47
CA MET A 8 7.69 -5.27 -47.16
C MET A 8 8.05 -4.06 -46.30
N SER A 9 7.09 -3.46 -45.56
CA SER A 9 7.41 -2.30 -44.70
C SER A 9 8.20 -2.68 -43.44
N GLY A 10 7.99 -3.89 -42.91
CA GLY A 10 8.74 -4.41 -41.76
C GLY A 10 10.20 -4.75 -42.09
N MET A 11 10.44 -5.38 -43.25
CA MET A 11 11.81 -5.72 -43.69
C MET A 11 12.65 -4.49 -44.05
N GLU A 12 12.05 -3.47 -44.66
CA GLU A 12 12.76 -2.22 -44.97
C GLU A 12 13.11 -1.41 -43.71
N GLY A 13 12.25 -1.45 -42.69
CA GLY A 13 12.52 -0.86 -41.37
C GLY A 13 13.69 -1.55 -40.65
N ILE A 14 13.74 -2.89 -40.65
CA ILE A 14 14.83 -3.66 -40.04
C ILE A 14 16.17 -3.39 -40.75
N ARG A 15 16.14 -3.27 -42.09
CA ARG A 15 17.32 -2.91 -42.89
C ARG A 15 17.85 -1.51 -42.54
N LYS A 16 16.97 -0.50 -42.47
CA LYS A 16 17.34 0.86 -42.04
C LYS A 16 17.83 0.93 -40.58
N ILE A 17 17.36 0.06 -39.68
CA ILE A 17 17.88 -0.05 -38.30
C ILE A 17 19.30 -0.64 -38.26
N LYS A 18 19.62 -1.58 -39.14
CA LYS A 18 20.97 -2.15 -39.27
C LYS A 18 21.96 -1.17 -39.91
N GLU A 19 21.51 -0.36 -40.87
CA GLU A 19 22.32 0.60 -41.62
C GLU A 19 22.51 1.96 -40.90
N SER A 20 21.70 2.27 -39.89
CA SER A 20 21.75 3.55 -39.15
C SER A 20 22.60 3.49 -37.87
N SER A 21 23.28 4.59 -37.54
CA SER A 21 24.07 4.72 -36.31
C SER A 21 23.62 5.93 -35.47
N GLY A 22 23.80 5.83 -34.15
CA GLY A 22 23.49 6.94 -33.23
C GLY A 22 21.98 7.27 -33.12
N PRO A 23 21.60 8.55 -33.02
CA PRO A 23 20.21 8.98 -32.78
C PRO A 23 19.21 8.56 -33.87
N GLU A 24 19.65 8.45 -35.13
CA GLU A 24 18.82 8.00 -36.26
C GLU A 24 18.32 6.57 -36.06
N LYS A 25 19.18 5.66 -35.57
CA LYS A 25 18.81 4.27 -35.26
C LYS A 25 17.66 4.18 -34.27
N TYR A 26 17.70 5.00 -33.21
CA TYR A 26 16.65 5.00 -32.19
C TYR A 26 15.33 5.60 -32.68
N LYS A 27 15.35 6.51 -33.67
CA LYS A 27 14.11 6.96 -34.33
C LYS A 27 13.44 5.83 -35.11
N TYR A 28 14.22 5.01 -35.81
CA TYR A 28 13.67 3.84 -36.51
C TYR A 28 13.17 2.77 -35.53
N ILE A 29 13.90 2.52 -34.44
CA ILE A 29 13.45 1.64 -33.35
C ILE A 29 12.13 2.15 -32.74
N LEU A 30 12.01 3.45 -32.47
CA LEU A 30 10.79 4.04 -31.93
C LEU A 30 9.60 3.86 -32.90
N LYS A 31 9.79 4.09 -34.20
CA LYS A 31 8.74 3.83 -35.20
C LYS A 31 8.31 2.36 -35.25
N ALA A 32 9.27 1.44 -35.15
CA ALA A 32 8.98 0.01 -35.11
C ALA A 32 8.26 -0.39 -33.81
N ALA A 33 8.67 0.17 -32.67
CA ALA A 33 8.02 -0.02 -31.39
C ALA A 33 6.56 0.44 -31.44
N ILE A 34 6.29 1.67 -31.89
CA ILE A 34 4.92 2.21 -32.03
C ILE A 34 4.03 1.28 -32.87
N LEU A 35 4.53 0.69 -33.97
CA LEU A 35 3.76 -0.24 -34.78
C LEU A 35 3.40 -1.51 -34.01
N VAL A 36 4.37 -2.12 -33.32
CA VAL A 36 4.17 -3.32 -32.49
C VAL A 36 3.19 -3.03 -31.36
N GLU A 37 3.37 -1.91 -30.68
CA GLU A 37 2.52 -1.45 -29.57
C GLU A 37 1.09 -1.25 -30.04
N THR A 38 0.88 -0.62 -31.21
CA THR A 38 -0.45 -0.45 -31.79
C THR A 38 -1.13 -1.80 -32.03
N VAL A 39 -0.41 -2.77 -32.60
CA VAL A 39 -0.96 -4.12 -32.83
C VAL A 39 -1.33 -4.82 -31.52
N LEU A 40 -0.46 -4.75 -30.50
CA LEU A 40 -0.71 -5.36 -29.20
C LEU A 40 -1.88 -4.72 -28.45
N LEU A 41 -2.01 -3.38 -28.51
CA LEU A 41 -3.12 -2.64 -27.91
C LEU A 41 -4.45 -2.98 -28.61
N VAL A 42 -4.47 -3.01 -29.95
CA VAL A 42 -5.67 -3.43 -30.71
C VAL A 42 -6.03 -4.88 -30.37
N TYR A 43 -5.05 -5.77 -30.27
CA TYR A 43 -5.30 -7.15 -29.85
C TYR A 43 -5.89 -7.23 -28.42
N GLY A 44 -5.38 -6.42 -27.48
CA GLY A 44 -5.94 -6.32 -26.13
C GLY A 44 -7.39 -5.82 -26.12
N LEU A 45 -7.74 -4.86 -26.97
CA LEU A 45 -9.12 -4.37 -27.13
C LEU A 45 -10.04 -5.44 -27.74
N VAL A 46 -9.57 -6.17 -28.74
CA VAL A 46 -10.33 -7.29 -29.34
C VAL A 46 -10.55 -8.42 -28.31
N LEU A 47 -9.55 -8.70 -27.47
CA LEU A 47 -9.72 -9.67 -26.38
C LEU A 47 -10.80 -9.24 -25.39
N LEU A 48 -10.87 -7.95 -25.03
CA LEU A 48 -11.92 -7.42 -24.15
C LEU A 48 -13.32 -7.54 -24.73
N ALA A 49 -13.46 -7.38 -26.05
CA ALA A 49 -14.76 -7.53 -26.74
C ALA A 49 -15.22 -8.99 -26.85
N LYS A 50 -14.35 -9.96 -26.59
CA LYS A 50 -14.69 -11.38 -26.68
C LYS A 50 -15.60 -11.78 -25.51
N PRO A 51 -16.75 -12.44 -25.76
CA PRO A 51 -17.67 -12.85 -24.71
C PRO A 51 -17.00 -13.79 -23.71
N GLU A 52 -17.46 -13.70 -22.47
CA GLU A 52 -17.07 -14.58 -21.38
C GLU A 52 -17.71 -15.96 -21.59
N LYS A 53 -16.99 -17.02 -21.25
CA LYS A 53 -17.51 -18.38 -21.28
C LYS A 53 -18.10 -18.72 -19.92
N GLU A 54 -19.26 -19.36 -19.94
CA GLU A 54 -19.93 -19.80 -18.74
C GLU A 54 -20.21 -21.30 -18.80
N TYR A 55 -19.97 -21.98 -17.68
CA TYR A 55 -20.28 -23.38 -17.47
C TYR A 55 -21.13 -23.44 -16.19
N VAL A 56 -22.44 -23.53 -16.32
CA VAL A 56 -23.36 -23.71 -15.19
C VAL A 56 -23.77 -25.16 -15.17
N PHE A 57 -23.60 -25.81 -14.02
CA PHE A 57 -24.05 -27.17 -13.77
C PHE A 57 -25.11 -27.11 -12.70
N SER A 58 -26.33 -27.48 -13.06
CA SER A 58 -27.47 -27.52 -12.15
C SER A 58 -28.26 -28.80 -12.33
N GLN A 59 -29.09 -29.14 -11.34
CA GLN A 59 -29.96 -30.29 -11.42
C GLN A 59 -29.17 -31.59 -11.68
N LYS A 60 -29.66 -32.45 -12.59
CA LYS A 60 -29.06 -33.75 -12.95
C LYS A 60 -27.72 -33.65 -13.69
N GLU A 61 -27.21 -32.46 -13.95
CA GLU A 61 -25.87 -32.26 -14.53
C GLU A 61 -24.76 -32.43 -13.49
N LEU A 62 -25.09 -32.32 -12.20
CA LEU A 62 -24.14 -32.61 -11.12
C LEU A 62 -23.94 -34.12 -10.97
N GLU A 63 -22.69 -34.55 -10.86
CA GLU A 63 -22.30 -35.93 -10.64
C GLU A 63 -22.39 -36.24 -9.14
N CYS A 64 -23.45 -36.93 -8.72
CA CYS A 64 -23.60 -37.44 -7.36
C CYS A 64 -23.90 -38.94 -7.41
N GLY A 65 -23.05 -39.75 -6.80
CA GLY A 65 -23.18 -41.21 -6.81
C GLY A 65 -24.36 -41.73 -5.97
N HIS A 66 -24.64 -41.08 -4.84
CA HIS A 66 -25.56 -41.62 -3.82
C HIS A 66 -26.55 -40.59 -3.25
N GLY A 67 -26.47 -39.31 -3.61
CA GLY A 67 -27.31 -38.26 -3.03
C GLY A 67 -28.76 -38.28 -3.51
N VAL A 68 -29.67 -37.81 -2.66
CA VAL A 68 -31.09 -37.71 -2.97
C VAL A 68 -31.35 -36.43 -3.75
N TYR A 69 -31.93 -36.54 -4.94
CA TYR A 69 -32.37 -35.37 -5.70
C TYR A 69 -33.68 -34.85 -5.10
N ILE A 70 -33.67 -33.62 -4.56
CA ILE A 70 -34.85 -32.98 -3.98
C ILE A 70 -35.28 -31.82 -4.87
N GLY A 71 -36.55 -31.83 -5.27
CA GLY A 71 -37.20 -30.67 -5.89
C GLY A 71 -37.80 -29.76 -4.83
N ASP A 72 -37.71 -28.45 -5.03
CA ASP A 72 -38.22 -27.41 -4.10
C ASP A 72 -37.70 -27.58 -2.66
N PHE A 73 -36.38 -27.58 -2.50
CA PHE A 73 -35.73 -27.76 -1.20
C PHE A 73 -36.17 -26.68 -0.19
N LEU A 74 -36.79 -27.10 0.91
CA LEU A 74 -37.32 -26.24 1.98
C LEU A 74 -38.30 -25.14 1.50
N GLY A 75 -39.03 -25.37 0.39
CA GLY A 75 -40.01 -24.41 -0.13
C GLY A 75 -39.39 -23.17 -0.78
N ARG A 76 -38.12 -23.27 -1.22
CA ARG A 76 -37.35 -22.16 -1.80
C ARG A 76 -37.37 -22.11 -3.33
N GLY A 77 -38.03 -23.06 -3.99
CA GLY A 77 -38.10 -23.18 -5.44
C GLY A 77 -36.78 -23.55 -6.11
N VAL A 78 -35.85 -24.17 -5.37
CA VAL A 78 -34.54 -24.64 -5.86
C VAL A 78 -34.44 -26.15 -5.79
N ASP A 79 -33.91 -26.75 -6.85
CA ASP A 79 -33.75 -28.19 -6.99
C ASP A 79 -32.26 -28.56 -6.90
N GLY A 80 -31.92 -29.66 -6.25
CA GLY A 80 -30.52 -30.03 -6.08
C GLY A 80 -30.30 -31.39 -5.43
N TYR A 81 -29.05 -31.69 -5.15
CA TYR A 81 -28.66 -32.91 -4.46
C TYR A 81 -28.51 -32.66 -2.96
N TYR A 82 -29.12 -33.54 -2.17
CA TYR A 82 -29.09 -33.55 -0.72
C TYR A 82 -28.32 -34.77 -0.20
N LEU A 83 -27.42 -34.53 0.75
CA LEU A 83 -26.63 -35.54 1.46
C LEU A 83 -26.84 -35.39 2.96
N ASP A 84 -27.08 -36.50 3.65
CA ASP A 84 -27.06 -36.59 5.11
C ASP A 84 -26.61 -37.99 5.56
N ASN A 85 -26.65 -38.24 6.87
CA ASN A 85 -26.25 -39.51 7.46
C ASN A 85 -27.19 -40.69 7.13
N GLY A 86 -28.37 -40.43 6.57
CA GLY A 86 -29.29 -41.47 6.11
C GLY A 86 -28.97 -41.99 4.71
N VAL A 87 -28.01 -41.38 4.01
CA VAL A 87 -27.54 -41.80 2.69
C VAL A 87 -26.35 -42.75 2.85
N GLU A 88 -26.55 -44.05 2.69
CA GLU A 88 -25.48 -45.06 2.86
C GLU A 88 -24.52 -45.12 1.63
N PRO A 89 -23.19 -45.04 1.83
CA PRO A 89 -22.22 -45.47 0.82
C PRO A 89 -22.16 -47.01 0.77
N PRO A 90 -21.83 -47.63 -0.39
CA PRO A 90 -21.85 -49.09 -0.52
C PRO A 90 -20.82 -49.78 0.38
N GLU A 91 -21.22 -50.89 1.00
CA GLU A 91 -20.29 -51.94 1.39
C GLU A 91 -19.72 -52.57 0.09
N ASP A 92 -18.39 -52.63 -0.01
CA ASP A 92 -17.56 -53.23 -1.08
C ASP A 92 -17.20 -52.40 -2.33
N GLU A 93 -16.00 -51.80 -2.31
CA GLU A 93 -14.98 -52.11 -3.33
C GLU A 93 -13.72 -52.65 -2.63
N GLY A 94 -13.40 -53.90 -2.95
CA GLY A 94 -12.48 -54.78 -2.24
C GLY A 94 -11.04 -54.27 -2.06
N GLY A 95 -10.46 -54.72 -0.96
CA GLY A 95 -9.08 -54.45 -0.59
C GLY A 95 -8.06 -54.82 -1.68
N VAL A 96 -7.10 -53.92 -1.89
CA VAL A 96 -5.79 -54.29 -2.41
C VAL A 96 -4.90 -54.57 -1.21
N LYS A 97 -4.50 -55.84 -1.11
CA LYS A 97 -3.55 -56.40 -0.16
C LYS A 97 -2.29 -55.54 -0.06
N SER A 98 -1.79 -55.44 1.16
CA SER A 98 -0.39 -55.22 1.49
C SER A 98 0.54 -56.00 0.54
N ILE A 99 1.27 -55.28 -0.32
CA ILE A 99 2.47 -55.80 -0.96
C ILE A 99 3.63 -55.12 -0.24
N GLU A 100 4.32 -55.89 0.60
CA GLU A 100 5.70 -55.61 0.96
C GLU A 100 6.53 -55.67 -0.33
N GLY A 101 7.13 -54.54 -0.69
CA GLY A 101 8.06 -54.41 -1.80
C GLY A 101 8.82 -53.11 -1.62
N GLU A 102 10.06 -53.21 -1.17
CA GLU A 102 11.03 -52.13 -1.12
C GLU A 102 11.21 -51.53 -2.51
N GLU A 103 10.92 -50.25 -2.67
CA GLU A 103 11.58 -49.39 -3.65
C GLU A 103 11.54 -47.94 -3.14
N GLU A 104 12.72 -47.37 -2.90
CA GLU A 104 12.93 -45.96 -2.61
C GLU A 104 12.33 -45.09 -3.73
N VAL A 105 11.67 -43.97 -3.37
CA VAL A 105 11.95 -42.60 -3.91
C VAL A 105 10.85 -41.60 -3.50
N GLN A 106 11.36 -40.46 -2.98
CA GLN A 106 10.77 -39.12 -2.78
C GLN A 106 9.81 -38.84 -1.62
N GLU A 107 10.34 -38.06 -0.67
CA GLU A 107 9.69 -37.46 0.49
C GLU A 107 8.39 -36.70 0.16
N PRO A 108 7.34 -36.79 1.01
CA PRO A 108 6.16 -35.95 0.88
C PRO A 108 6.44 -34.53 1.38
N VAL A 109 5.98 -33.56 0.61
CA VAL A 109 5.89 -32.13 0.95
C VAL A 109 5.22 -31.98 2.32
N ALA A 110 5.89 -31.30 3.24
CA ALA A 110 5.42 -31.04 4.60
C ALA A 110 3.98 -30.47 4.60
N LYS A 111 3.03 -31.28 5.10
CA LYS A 111 1.65 -30.86 5.36
C LYS A 111 1.65 -29.81 6.48
N ASN A 112 0.99 -28.68 6.24
CA ASN A 112 0.78 -27.67 7.28
C ASN A 112 -0.15 -28.24 8.38
N LYS A 113 0.25 -28.03 9.64
CA LYS A 113 -0.35 -28.60 10.86
C LYS A 113 -1.80 -28.15 11.18
N TYR A 114 -2.45 -27.41 10.28
CA TYR A 114 -3.81 -26.87 10.46
C TYR A 114 -4.84 -27.42 9.44
N GLU A 115 -4.45 -28.34 8.56
CA GLU A 115 -5.33 -28.88 7.49
C GLU A 115 -5.66 -30.37 7.64
N THR A 116 -5.40 -31.01 8.79
CA THR A 116 -5.79 -32.41 9.04
C THR A 116 -6.50 -32.53 10.37
N ALA A 117 -7.81 -32.30 10.35
CA ALA A 117 -8.72 -32.65 11.45
C ALA A 117 -10.04 -33.27 10.98
N LEU A 118 -10.34 -33.25 9.67
CA LEU A 118 -11.53 -33.85 9.09
C LEU A 118 -11.13 -35.22 8.47
N GLY A 119 -11.95 -36.24 8.66
CA GLY A 119 -11.76 -37.57 8.09
C GLY A 119 -11.88 -37.56 6.55
N GLU A 120 -11.76 -38.73 5.91
CA GLU A 120 -12.09 -38.83 4.49
C GLU A 120 -13.58 -38.52 4.26
N ALA A 121 -13.89 -37.74 3.22
CA ALA A 121 -15.26 -37.38 2.91
C ALA A 121 -16.10 -38.62 2.60
N LEU A 122 -17.23 -38.78 3.30
CA LEU A 122 -18.12 -39.94 3.16
C LEU A 122 -18.87 -39.91 1.82
N LEU A 123 -19.38 -38.74 1.43
CA LEU A 123 -20.16 -38.55 0.21
C LEU A 123 -19.73 -37.27 -0.52
N THR A 124 -19.85 -37.25 -1.84
CA THR A 124 -19.45 -36.09 -2.65
C THR A 124 -20.44 -35.77 -3.77
N ILE A 125 -20.66 -34.47 -4.01
CA ILE A 125 -21.36 -33.93 -5.19
C ILE A 125 -20.31 -33.22 -6.03
N LYS A 126 -20.20 -33.57 -7.32
CA LYS A 126 -19.14 -33.05 -8.20
C LYS A 126 -19.72 -32.36 -9.43
N SER A 127 -19.04 -31.34 -9.92
CA SER A 127 -19.29 -30.83 -11.28
C SER A 127 -18.74 -31.80 -12.33
N PRO A 128 -19.28 -31.83 -13.54
CA PRO A 128 -18.60 -32.46 -14.67
C PRO A 128 -17.19 -31.90 -14.88
N LYS A 129 -16.31 -32.70 -15.47
CA LYS A 129 -14.95 -32.27 -15.82
C LYS A 129 -14.95 -31.30 -17.00
N VAL A 130 -14.37 -30.12 -16.81
CA VAL A 130 -14.34 -29.05 -17.83
C VAL A 130 -12.91 -28.69 -18.23
N ASN A 131 -12.69 -28.45 -19.52
CA ASN A 131 -11.44 -27.90 -20.03
C ASN A 131 -11.49 -26.37 -20.10
N LEU A 132 -10.75 -25.71 -19.23
CA LEU A 132 -10.65 -24.26 -19.15
C LEU A 132 -9.45 -23.75 -19.95
N LYS A 133 -9.64 -22.68 -20.73
CA LYS A 133 -8.53 -22.00 -21.44
C LYS A 133 -7.71 -21.16 -20.45
N ARG A 134 -6.58 -20.60 -20.89
CA ARG A 134 -5.90 -19.53 -20.15
C ARG A 134 -6.88 -18.39 -19.86
N GLY A 135 -6.95 -17.94 -18.61
CA GLY A 135 -7.84 -16.86 -18.20
C GLY A 135 -8.00 -16.76 -16.69
N SER A 136 -8.85 -15.84 -16.26
CA SER A 136 -9.35 -15.75 -14.89
C SER A 136 -10.78 -16.27 -14.82
N TYR A 137 -11.10 -17.00 -13.77
CA TYR A 137 -12.39 -17.66 -13.58
C TYR A 137 -12.95 -17.34 -12.20
N ARG A 138 -14.26 -17.20 -12.12
CA ARG A 138 -15.05 -17.17 -10.89
C ARG A 138 -15.79 -18.50 -10.81
N VAL A 139 -15.66 -19.16 -9.66
CA VAL A 139 -16.42 -20.35 -9.34
C VAL A 139 -17.42 -19.96 -8.25
N THR A 140 -18.67 -20.35 -8.42
CA THR A 140 -19.72 -20.18 -7.42
C THR A 140 -20.38 -21.52 -7.15
N ILE A 141 -20.47 -21.87 -5.88
CA ILE A 141 -21.17 -23.06 -5.38
C ILE A 141 -22.38 -22.54 -4.61
N SER A 142 -23.58 -22.89 -5.08
CA SER A 142 -24.84 -22.62 -4.37
C SER A 142 -25.15 -23.82 -3.48
N TYR A 143 -25.18 -23.60 -2.17
CA TYR A 143 -25.27 -24.69 -1.19
C TYR A 143 -26.10 -24.28 0.03
N ASP A 144 -26.56 -25.25 0.80
CA ASP A 144 -27.07 -25.06 2.16
C ASP A 144 -26.50 -26.16 3.08
N THR A 145 -26.15 -25.79 4.31
CA THR A 145 -25.60 -26.68 5.33
C THR A 145 -25.95 -26.12 6.70
N ASN A 146 -26.29 -26.99 7.64
CA ASN A 146 -26.48 -26.63 9.04
C ASN A 146 -25.17 -26.70 9.85
N GLU A 147 -24.19 -27.48 9.41
CA GLU A 147 -22.90 -27.65 10.10
C GLU A 147 -21.72 -27.11 9.27
N ASN A 148 -20.64 -26.68 9.96
CA ASN A 148 -19.44 -26.11 9.35
C ASN A 148 -18.37 -27.17 8.97
N THR A 149 -18.65 -28.45 9.15
CA THR A 149 -17.72 -29.56 8.90
C THR A 149 -17.68 -29.97 7.42
N ASN A 150 -18.74 -29.69 6.66
CA ASN A 150 -18.81 -29.95 5.23
C ASN A 150 -17.86 -29.04 4.45
N THR A 151 -17.19 -29.56 3.43
CA THR A 151 -16.12 -28.83 2.72
C THR A 151 -16.29 -28.81 1.21
N TYR A 152 -15.51 -27.98 0.51
CA TYR A 152 -15.33 -28.12 -0.93
C TYR A 152 -13.85 -28.27 -1.29
N SER A 153 -13.61 -28.97 -2.39
CA SER A 153 -12.30 -29.20 -2.99
C SER A 153 -12.34 -28.96 -4.49
N VAL A 154 -11.20 -28.55 -5.06
CA VAL A 154 -11.04 -28.35 -6.50
C VAL A 154 -9.97 -29.30 -7.03
N SER A 155 -10.22 -29.93 -8.16
CA SER A 155 -9.24 -30.80 -8.81
C SER A 155 -9.13 -30.50 -10.30
N SER A 156 -8.06 -30.98 -10.90
CA SER A 156 -7.81 -30.93 -12.34
C SER A 156 -6.91 -32.09 -12.74
N ALA A 157 -6.77 -32.36 -14.05
CA ALA A 157 -5.85 -33.39 -14.54
C ALA A 157 -4.40 -33.14 -14.08
N TYR A 158 -4.01 -31.86 -13.96
CA TYR A 158 -2.74 -31.42 -13.39
C TYR A 158 -2.97 -30.34 -12.35
N ASN A 159 -2.92 -30.73 -11.08
CA ASN A 159 -3.13 -29.86 -9.92
C ASN A 159 -2.01 -28.84 -9.73
N THR A 160 -2.00 -27.83 -10.60
CA THR A 160 -1.08 -26.70 -10.48
C THR A 160 -1.47 -25.79 -9.32
N TRP A 161 -0.47 -25.20 -8.67
CA TRP A 161 -0.70 -24.37 -7.47
C TRP A 161 -1.75 -23.25 -7.65
N PRO A 162 -1.87 -22.52 -8.79
CA PRO A 162 -2.87 -21.45 -8.92
C PRO A 162 -4.31 -21.98 -8.86
N VAL A 163 -4.49 -23.25 -9.25
CA VAL A 163 -5.77 -23.94 -9.34
C VAL A 163 -6.17 -24.47 -7.97
N ILE A 164 -5.27 -25.14 -7.26
CA ILE A 164 -5.61 -25.88 -6.02
C ILE A 164 -5.27 -25.16 -4.71
N THR A 165 -4.35 -24.18 -4.70
CA THR A 165 -3.91 -23.53 -3.46
C THR A 165 -5.08 -22.82 -2.77
N SER A 166 -5.24 -23.10 -1.47
CA SER A 166 -6.33 -22.60 -0.63
C SER A 166 -7.71 -22.92 -1.21
N LYS A 167 -7.89 -24.14 -1.75
CA LYS A 167 -9.14 -24.68 -2.33
C LYS A 167 -9.23 -26.20 -2.18
N GLN A 168 -8.60 -26.74 -1.14
CA GLN A 168 -8.70 -28.14 -0.75
C GLN A 168 -9.36 -28.17 0.62
N GLU A 169 -10.43 -28.95 0.76
CA GLU A 169 -11.13 -29.19 2.03
C GLU A 169 -11.50 -27.90 2.78
N ILE A 170 -11.95 -26.88 2.05
CA ILE A 170 -12.38 -25.63 2.69
C ILE A 170 -13.80 -25.78 3.19
N GLY A 171 -13.98 -25.55 4.49
CA GLY A 171 -15.28 -25.57 5.16
C GLY A 171 -16.29 -24.60 4.55
N PHE A 172 -17.51 -25.09 4.35
CA PHE A 172 -18.68 -24.28 4.09
C PHE A 172 -19.10 -23.53 5.37
N LYS A 173 -19.63 -22.33 5.21
CA LYS A 173 -20.12 -21.51 6.32
C LYS A 173 -21.63 -21.75 6.48
N THR A 174 -22.08 -22.13 7.68
CA THR A 174 -23.49 -22.25 8.03
C THR A 174 -24.23 -20.92 7.80
N GLY A 175 -25.43 -21.00 7.23
CA GLY A 175 -26.30 -19.85 6.96
C GLY A 175 -25.91 -19.01 5.72
N ALA A 176 -24.82 -19.33 5.03
CA ALA A 176 -24.50 -18.75 3.74
C ALA A 176 -25.03 -19.65 2.61
N MET A 177 -25.67 -19.05 1.60
CA MET A 177 -26.29 -19.78 0.48
C MET A 177 -25.36 -19.98 -0.72
N THR A 178 -24.25 -19.25 -0.74
CA THR A 178 -23.31 -19.26 -1.87
C THR A 178 -21.88 -19.12 -1.39
N LYS A 179 -20.97 -19.93 -1.94
CA LYS A 179 -19.53 -19.77 -1.81
C LYS A 179 -18.95 -19.45 -3.17
N SER A 180 -18.34 -18.28 -3.30
CA SER A 180 -17.61 -17.90 -4.52
C SER A 180 -16.12 -17.69 -4.25
N PHE A 181 -15.30 -18.09 -5.20
CA PHE A 181 -13.87 -17.78 -5.23
C PHE A 181 -13.41 -17.48 -6.66
N THR A 182 -12.23 -16.87 -6.79
CA THR A 182 -11.65 -16.60 -8.11
C THR A 182 -10.24 -17.17 -8.20
N PHE A 183 -9.82 -17.51 -9.42
CA PHE A 183 -8.44 -17.87 -9.70
C PHE A 183 -8.03 -17.43 -11.09
N PHE A 184 -6.72 -17.29 -11.31
CA PHE A 184 -6.14 -16.99 -12.60
C PHE A 184 -5.18 -18.11 -12.98
N SER A 185 -5.37 -18.68 -14.18
CA SER A 185 -4.43 -19.62 -14.76
C SER A 185 -3.78 -19.03 -16.01
N PRO A 186 -2.43 -18.93 -16.06
CA PRO A 186 -1.72 -18.48 -17.25
C PRO A 186 -1.69 -19.53 -18.37
N ILE A 187 -2.14 -20.76 -18.09
CA ILE A 187 -2.14 -21.89 -19.02
C ILE A 187 -3.54 -22.52 -19.11
N LYS A 188 -3.73 -23.44 -20.06
CA LYS A 188 -4.95 -24.26 -20.14
C LYS A 188 -5.03 -25.17 -18.89
N VAL A 189 -6.22 -25.32 -18.32
CA VAL A 189 -6.49 -26.27 -17.22
C VAL A 189 -7.38 -27.36 -17.77
N GLU A 190 -6.91 -28.60 -17.73
CA GLU A 190 -7.64 -29.76 -18.26
C GLU A 190 -8.35 -30.50 -17.15
N GLY A 191 -9.58 -30.96 -17.42
CA GLY A 191 -10.38 -31.74 -16.48
C GLY A 191 -10.66 -31.04 -15.15
N TYR A 192 -10.84 -29.71 -15.15
CA TYR A 192 -11.18 -28.95 -13.95
C TYR A 192 -12.53 -29.40 -13.40
N GLN A 193 -12.56 -29.71 -12.11
CA GLN A 193 -13.73 -30.25 -11.41
C GLN A 193 -13.81 -29.65 -10.01
N VAL A 194 -15.02 -29.33 -9.57
CA VAL A 194 -15.32 -28.85 -8.23
C VAL A 194 -16.09 -29.94 -7.50
N SER A 195 -15.70 -30.24 -6.27
CA SER A 195 -16.34 -31.24 -5.42
C SER A 195 -16.82 -30.58 -4.13
N ALA A 196 -18.08 -30.80 -3.78
CA ALA A 196 -18.62 -30.54 -2.46
C ALA A 196 -18.61 -31.86 -1.67
N ASN A 197 -18.05 -31.83 -0.47
CA ASN A 197 -17.69 -32.99 0.33
C ASN A 197 -18.50 -32.99 1.64
N PHE A 198 -19.23 -34.07 1.88
CA PHE A 198 -19.99 -34.30 3.11
C PHE A 198 -19.18 -35.20 4.05
N HIS A 199 -19.05 -34.79 5.31
CA HIS A 199 -18.19 -35.45 6.32
C HIS A 199 -18.96 -36.24 7.38
N GLY A 200 -20.29 -36.34 7.28
CA GLY A 200 -21.09 -37.14 8.22
C GLY A 200 -21.73 -36.36 9.37
N ASP A 201 -21.70 -35.02 9.33
CA ASP A 201 -22.37 -34.18 10.31
C ASP A 201 -23.40 -33.27 9.63
N GLY A 202 -24.63 -33.29 10.12
CA GLY A 202 -25.72 -32.47 9.60
C GLY A 202 -26.17 -32.91 8.21
N TYR A 203 -26.44 -31.93 7.33
CA TYR A 203 -26.75 -32.15 5.93
C TYR A 203 -25.94 -31.22 5.01
N LEU A 204 -25.77 -31.62 3.76
CA LEU A 204 -25.23 -30.80 2.69
C LEU A 204 -26.17 -30.84 1.48
N PHE A 205 -26.72 -29.68 1.13
CA PHE A 205 -27.48 -29.49 -0.09
C PHE A 205 -26.68 -28.67 -1.08
N VAL A 206 -26.64 -29.08 -2.35
CA VAL A 206 -26.01 -28.31 -3.44
C VAL A 206 -27.00 -28.20 -4.60
N ASP A 207 -27.36 -26.96 -4.93
CA ASP A 207 -28.25 -26.61 -6.04
C ASP A 207 -27.48 -26.54 -7.37
N SER A 208 -26.39 -25.76 -7.37
CA SER A 208 -25.66 -25.47 -8.60
C SER A 208 -24.17 -25.19 -8.36
N ILE A 209 -23.36 -25.54 -9.35
CA ILE A 209 -21.96 -25.17 -9.45
C ILE A 209 -21.76 -24.43 -10.76
N SER A 210 -21.36 -23.17 -10.69
CA SER A 210 -21.04 -22.37 -11.87
C SER A 210 -19.57 -22.00 -11.97
N ILE A 211 -19.02 -22.05 -13.18
CA ILE A 211 -17.66 -21.66 -13.53
C ILE A 211 -17.73 -20.64 -14.67
N CYS A 212 -17.49 -19.38 -14.34
CA CYS A 212 -17.62 -18.26 -15.28
C CYS A 212 -16.23 -17.68 -15.58
N GLU A 213 -15.84 -17.57 -16.84
CA GLU A 213 -14.68 -16.78 -17.25
C GLU A 213 -14.94 -15.31 -16.91
N THR A 214 -13.95 -14.61 -16.39
CA THR A 214 -14.06 -13.18 -16.05
C THR A 214 -13.21 -12.33 -16.99
N SER A 215 -13.61 -11.08 -17.21
CA SER A 215 -12.86 -10.10 -18.00
C SER A 215 -11.64 -9.50 -17.28
N VAL A 216 -11.40 -9.87 -16.03
CA VAL A 216 -10.28 -9.38 -15.20
C VAL A 216 -8.94 -9.58 -15.90
N TRP A 217 -8.62 -10.80 -16.34
CA TRP A 217 -7.34 -11.08 -17.00
C TRP A 217 -7.15 -10.31 -18.31
N LYS A 218 -8.24 -10.04 -19.04
CA LYS A 218 -8.25 -9.26 -20.29
C LYS A 218 -7.89 -7.80 -20.00
N ARG A 219 -8.47 -7.20 -18.95
CA ARG A 219 -8.15 -5.83 -18.49
C ARG A 219 -6.70 -5.73 -18.02
N ILE A 220 -6.24 -6.68 -17.21
CA ILE A 220 -4.85 -6.74 -16.73
C ILE A 220 -3.86 -6.86 -17.90
N TYR A 221 -4.16 -7.70 -18.89
CA TYR A 221 -3.33 -7.85 -20.09
C TYR A 221 -3.22 -6.54 -20.88
N LEU A 222 -4.34 -5.86 -21.13
CA LEU A 222 -4.34 -4.57 -21.82
C LEU A 222 -3.54 -3.53 -21.02
N PHE A 223 -3.75 -3.47 -19.71
CA PHE A 223 -3.04 -2.55 -18.81
C PHE A 223 -1.52 -2.76 -18.89
N TRP A 224 -1.03 -3.99 -18.73
CA TRP A 224 0.40 -4.28 -18.80
C TRP A 224 0.99 -4.02 -20.19
N THR A 225 0.22 -4.29 -21.24
CA THR A 225 0.63 -3.94 -22.61
C THR A 225 0.87 -2.44 -22.72
N ALA A 226 -0.08 -1.61 -22.28
CA ALA A 226 0.04 -0.15 -22.30
C ALA A 226 1.20 0.36 -21.43
N VAL A 227 1.39 -0.21 -20.24
CA VAL A 227 2.50 0.16 -19.34
C VAL A 227 3.85 -0.18 -19.96
N LEU A 228 4.00 -1.37 -20.54
CA LEU A 228 5.25 -1.79 -21.18
C LEU A 228 5.57 -0.92 -22.41
N SER A 229 4.56 -0.60 -23.24
CA SER A 229 4.68 0.35 -24.34
C SER A 229 5.19 1.71 -23.85
N LEU A 230 4.56 2.26 -22.80
CA LEU A 230 4.98 3.54 -22.23
C LEU A 230 6.43 3.51 -21.72
N ILE A 231 6.87 2.41 -21.10
CA ILE A 231 8.25 2.24 -20.65
C ILE A 231 9.21 2.22 -21.84
N VAL A 232 8.90 1.45 -22.88
CA VAL A 232 9.70 1.37 -24.11
C VAL A 232 9.82 2.75 -24.76
N ASP A 233 8.72 3.50 -24.85
CA ASP A 233 8.68 4.87 -25.35
C ASP A 233 9.56 5.80 -24.53
N ILE A 234 9.43 5.78 -23.20
CA ILE A 234 10.26 6.61 -22.30
C ILE A 234 11.74 6.30 -22.50
N VAL A 235 12.11 5.02 -22.58
CA VAL A 235 13.50 4.59 -22.78
C VAL A 235 14.01 5.02 -24.16
N CYS A 236 13.22 4.87 -25.22
CA CYS A 236 13.57 5.29 -26.57
C CYS A 236 13.75 6.80 -26.65
N ILE A 237 12.79 7.58 -26.11
CA ILE A 237 12.88 9.04 -26.05
C ILE A 237 14.11 9.48 -25.24
N TRP A 238 14.37 8.84 -24.11
CA TRP A 238 15.54 9.13 -23.27
C TRP A 238 16.85 8.86 -24.02
N ARG A 239 16.94 7.74 -24.76
CA ARG A 239 18.10 7.39 -25.60
C ARG A 239 18.29 8.35 -26.77
N ILE A 240 17.21 8.74 -27.46
CA ILE A 240 17.26 9.72 -28.57
C ILE A 240 17.77 11.08 -28.06
N ARG A 241 17.39 11.47 -26.84
CA ARG A 241 17.75 12.76 -26.24
C ARG A 241 19.18 12.82 -25.69
N ARG A 242 19.81 11.68 -25.36
CA ARG A 242 21.23 11.66 -24.96
C ARG A 242 22.13 11.61 -26.19
N LYS A 243 22.98 12.64 -26.38
CA LYS A 243 24.13 12.55 -27.28
C LYS A 243 25.10 11.47 -26.76
N LYS A 244 25.77 10.78 -27.69
CA LYS A 244 26.73 9.68 -27.45
C LYS A 244 27.64 9.97 -26.25
N GLU A 245 27.34 9.40 -25.09
CA GLU A 245 28.27 9.11 -24.00
C GLU A 245 27.48 8.47 -22.84
N THR A 246 27.31 7.16 -22.89
CA THR A 246 27.11 6.40 -21.64
C THR A 246 28.50 5.99 -21.16
N VAL A 247 29.08 6.82 -20.30
CA VAL A 247 30.29 6.51 -19.52
C VAL A 247 30.07 5.17 -18.82
N LYS A 248 31.09 4.29 -18.78
CA LYS A 248 31.02 2.95 -18.14
C LYS A 248 30.42 3.02 -16.73
N GLU A 249 30.75 4.07 -15.98
CA GLU A 249 30.25 4.36 -14.63
C GLU A 249 28.71 4.43 -14.54
N GLY A 250 28.05 4.99 -15.57
CA GLY A 250 26.59 5.09 -15.58
C GLY A 250 25.90 3.73 -15.68
N LYS A 251 26.52 2.73 -16.33
CA LYS A 251 25.99 1.37 -16.39
C LYS A 251 26.10 0.67 -15.04
N VAL A 252 27.24 0.83 -14.35
CA VAL A 252 27.47 0.27 -13.02
C VAL A 252 26.44 0.83 -12.04
N VAL A 253 26.22 2.14 -12.04
CA VAL A 253 25.19 2.77 -11.20
C VAL A 253 23.81 2.18 -11.44
N ILE A 254 23.37 2.07 -12.70
CA ILE A 254 22.04 1.51 -13.01
C ILE A 254 21.92 0.07 -12.51
N LEU A 255 22.96 -0.75 -12.73
CA LEU A 255 22.97 -2.14 -12.30
C LEU A 255 22.98 -2.26 -10.77
N SER A 256 23.77 -1.44 -10.07
CA SER A 256 23.80 -1.39 -8.61
C SER A 256 22.45 -0.96 -8.02
N LEU A 257 21.80 0.05 -8.59
CA LEU A 257 20.47 0.48 -8.15
C LEU A 257 19.42 -0.62 -8.40
N PHE A 258 19.49 -1.33 -9.54
CA PHE A 258 18.62 -2.45 -9.83
C PHE A 258 18.76 -3.58 -8.80
N PHE A 259 19.99 -4.01 -8.50
CA PHE A 259 20.22 -5.05 -7.50
C PHE A 259 19.86 -4.58 -6.08
N LEU A 260 20.09 -3.31 -5.74
CA LEU A 260 19.67 -2.73 -4.46
C LEU A 260 18.15 -2.77 -4.31
N ILE A 261 17.40 -2.41 -5.37
CA ILE A 261 15.94 -2.50 -5.38
C ILE A 261 15.49 -3.95 -5.24
N LEU A 262 16.06 -4.87 -6.04
CA LEU A 262 15.72 -6.29 -5.99
C LEU A 262 15.95 -6.88 -4.60
N PHE A 263 17.13 -6.62 -4.00
CA PHE A 263 17.49 -7.07 -2.67
C PHE A 263 16.53 -6.53 -1.61
N SER A 264 16.19 -5.22 -1.66
CA SER A 264 15.22 -4.64 -0.74
C SER A 264 13.79 -5.17 -0.90
N CYS A 265 13.47 -5.83 -2.02
CA CYS A 265 12.14 -6.36 -2.35
C CYS A 265 12.00 -7.88 -2.16
N ILE A 266 13.02 -8.58 -1.64
CA ILE A 266 13.05 -10.05 -1.56
C ILE A 266 11.74 -10.65 -0.99
N PRO A 267 11.19 -10.18 0.15
CA PRO A 267 9.96 -10.75 0.71
C PRO A 267 8.74 -10.72 -0.23
N ILE A 268 8.66 -9.69 -1.06
CA ILE A 268 7.53 -9.46 -1.98
C ILE A 268 7.56 -10.38 -3.20
N LEU A 269 8.75 -10.91 -3.55
CA LEU A 269 8.92 -11.83 -4.67
C LEU A 269 8.34 -13.22 -4.41
N SER A 270 7.94 -13.52 -3.17
CA SER A 270 7.20 -14.74 -2.82
C SER A 270 5.79 -14.75 -3.44
N VAL A 271 5.09 -15.89 -3.39
CA VAL A 271 3.72 -16.01 -3.91
C VAL A 271 2.67 -15.46 -2.92
N TYR A 272 3.03 -15.35 -1.64
CA TYR A 272 2.17 -14.89 -0.54
C TYR A 272 2.66 -13.54 0.01
N LEU A 273 2.01 -12.99 1.04
CA LEU A 273 2.56 -11.94 1.88
C LEU A 273 2.91 -12.54 3.23
N VAL A 274 3.97 -12.04 3.85
CA VAL A 274 4.24 -12.34 5.26
C VAL A 274 3.46 -11.31 6.10
N GLU A 275 2.77 -11.78 7.13
CA GLU A 275 1.98 -10.95 8.03
C GLU A 275 2.84 -9.86 8.68
N GLY A 276 2.30 -8.65 8.74
CA GLY A 276 2.90 -7.50 9.41
C GLY A 276 1.85 -6.78 10.24
N HIS A 277 2.28 -6.00 11.23
CA HIS A 277 1.42 -5.50 12.31
C HIS A 277 0.19 -4.72 11.80
N ASP A 278 0.40 -3.79 10.85
CA ASP A 278 -0.65 -2.91 10.34
C ASP A 278 -1.17 -3.36 8.95
N MET A 279 -0.77 -4.55 8.49
CA MET A 279 -0.97 -5.02 7.13
C MET A 279 -2.45 -5.05 6.75
N ASN A 280 -3.29 -5.73 7.54
CA ASN A 280 -4.72 -5.91 7.23
C ASN A 280 -5.46 -4.58 7.17
N PHE A 281 -5.16 -3.66 8.09
CA PHE A 281 -5.71 -2.31 8.08
C PHE A 281 -5.40 -1.59 6.76
N HIS A 282 -4.14 -1.65 6.31
CA HIS A 282 -3.75 -0.97 5.07
C HIS A 282 -4.28 -1.66 3.81
N LEU A 283 -4.37 -2.98 3.78
CA LEU A 283 -5.02 -3.70 2.69
C LEU A 283 -6.51 -3.32 2.60
N TYR A 284 -7.21 -3.24 3.73
CA TYR A 284 -8.61 -2.81 3.74
C TYR A 284 -8.77 -1.31 3.40
N ARG A 285 -7.80 -0.45 3.74
CA ARG A 285 -7.79 0.95 3.23
C ARG A 285 -7.77 1.00 1.71
N ILE A 286 -7.04 0.11 1.04
CA ILE A 286 -7.03 0.04 -0.43
C ILE A 286 -8.41 -0.38 -0.94
N GLU A 287 -9.05 -1.37 -0.32
CA GLU A 287 -10.42 -1.77 -0.66
C GLU A 287 -11.43 -0.64 -0.43
N GLY A 288 -11.39 0.01 0.73
CA GLY A 288 -12.28 1.13 1.06
C GLY A 288 -12.15 2.31 0.09
N VAL A 289 -10.92 2.68 -0.29
CA VAL A 289 -10.68 3.71 -1.31
C VAL A 289 -11.20 3.25 -2.68
N LYS A 290 -10.99 1.99 -3.07
CA LYS A 290 -11.51 1.42 -4.31
C LYS A 290 -13.04 1.46 -4.35
N ASP A 291 -13.71 1.01 -3.29
CA ASP A 291 -15.18 1.02 -3.18
C ASP A 291 -15.73 2.45 -3.23
N ALA A 292 -15.12 3.38 -2.49
CA ALA A 292 -15.50 4.79 -2.50
C ALA A 292 -15.38 5.44 -3.88
N LEU A 293 -14.30 5.15 -4.62
CA LEU A 293 -14.10 5.66 -5.99
C LEU A 293 -15.15 5.09 -6.95
N LEU A 294 -15.50 3.80 -6.83
CA LEU A 294 -16.56 3.17 -7.63
C LEU A 294 -17.94 3.73 -7.31
N ALA A 295 -18.18 4.15 -6.06
CA ALA A 295 -19.37 4.88 -5.63
C ALA A 295 -19.38 6.37 -6.04
N GLY A 296 -18.36 6.86 -6.76
CA GLY A 296 -18.29 8.23 -7.25
C GLY A 296 -17.79 9.25 -6.22
N GLN A 297 -17.24 8.82 -5.08
CA GLN A 297 -16.67 9.71 -4.08
C GLN A 297 -15.26 10.16 -4.48
N PHE A 298 -15.11 11.41 -4.94
CA PHE A 298 -13.81 12.01 -5.23
C PHE A 298 -13.75 13.49 -4.81
N PRO A 299 -12.80 13.90 -3.95
CA PRO A 299 -11.87 13.05 -3.19
C PRO A 299 -12.58 12.12 -2.20
N VAL A 300 -11.99 10.95 -1.90
CA VAL A 300 -12.50 10.01 -0.88
C VAL A 300 -12.38 10.64 0.51
N ARG A 301 -13.47 10.60 1.30
CA ARG A 301 -13.54 11.20 2.66
C ARG A 301 -13.94 10.18 3.72
N VAL A 302 -15.11 9.58 3.55
CA VAL A 302 -15.65 8.54 4.43
C VAL A 302 -15.90 7.31 3.57
N PRO A 303 -14.89 6.46 3.33
CA PRO A 303 -15.10 5.21 2.62
C PRO A 303 -16.13 4.36 3.37
N TYR A 304 -17.22 4.06 2.68
CA TYR A 304 -18.44 3.52 3.29
C TYR A 304 -18.35 2.03 3.63
N SER A 305 -17.51 1.25 2.94
CA SER A 305 -17.47 -0.21 3.11
C SER A 305 -16.92 -0.67 4.47
N TRP A 306 -16.17 0.20 5.16
CA TRP A 306 -15.68 -0.07 6.52
C TRP A 306 -16.80 -0.40 7.49
N LEU A 307 -16.48 -1.27 8.46
CA LEU A 307 -17.36 -1.66 9.56
C LEU A 307 -18.73 -2.11 9.05
N ASN A 308 -18.74 -3.03 8.07
CA ASN A 308 -19.94 -3.57 7.46
C ASN A 308 -20.91 -2.50 6.90
N GLY A 309 -20.37 -1.50 6.20
CA GLY A 309 -21.17 -0.46 5.56
C GLY A 309 -21.47 0.78 6.42
N PHE A 310 -21.02 0.81 7.69
CA PHE A 310 -21.20 1.97 8.57
C PHE A 310 -20.32 3.17 8.18
N GLY A 311 -19.19 2.90 7.52
CA GLY A 311 -18.23 3.91 7.09
C GLY A 311 -17.23 4.34 8.17
N TYR A 312 -16.01 4.67 7.75
CA TYR A 312 -14.93 5.07 8.67
C TYR A 312 -14.15 6.24 8.07
N ALA A 313 -14.03 7.35 8.81
CA ALA A 313 -13.45 8.62 8.31
C ALA A 313 -11.92 8.62 8.18
N VAL A 314 -11.31 7.46 7.93
CA VAL A 314 -9.85 7.31 7.82
C VAL A 314 -9.25 8.24 6.75
N SER A 315 -9.93 8.45 5.62
CA SER A 315 -9.46 9.29 4.51
C SER A 315 -9.54 10.81 4.77
N ILE A 316 -10.12 11.22 5.90
CA ILE A 316 -10.04 12.61 6.37
C ILE A 316 -8.81 12.79 7.26
N PHE A 317 -8.49 11.79 8.10
CA PHE A 317 -7.36 11.83 9.01
C PHE A 317 -6.02 11.43 8.35
N TYR A 318 -6.07 10.65 7.27
CA TYR A 318 -4.89 10.25 6.49
C TYR A 318 -4.88 10.85 5.09
N GLY A 319 -3.68 11.24 4.65
CA GLY A 319 -3.42 11.49 3.23
C GLY A 319 -3.45 10.17 2.45
N ASP A 320 -4.36 10.06 1.48
CA ASP A 320 -4.60 8.85 0.70
C ASP A 320 -4.11 8.94 -0.76
N ILE A 321 -3.46 10.04 -1.17
CA ILE A 321 -3.14 10.25 -2.60
C ILE A 321 -2.33 9.10 -3.20
N PHE A 322 -1.44 8.49 -2.41
CA PHE A 322 -0.62 7.36 -2.86
C PHE A 322 -1.39 6.04 -2.85
N LEU A 323 -2.41 5.89 -2.01
CA LEU A 323 -3.31 4.72 -2.00
C LEU A 323 -4.24 4.70 -3.22
N TYR A 324 -4.42 5.81 -3.93
CA TYR A 324 -5.17 5.82 -5.19
C TYR A 324 -4.47 4.98 -6.25
N ILE A 325 -3.14 4.80 -6.17
CA ILE A 325 -2.37 3.94 -7.09
C ILE A 325 -2.79 2.46 -6.93
N PRO A 326 -2.66 1.80 -5.77
CA PRO A 326 -3.12 0.43 -5.59
C PRO A 326 -4.64 0.30 -5.71
N ALA A 327 -5.44 1.31 -5.32
CA ALA A 327 -6.89 1.27 -5.51
C ALA A 327 -7.26 1.25 -7.01
N PHE A 328 -6.56 2.01 -7.86
CA PHE A 328 -6.76 1.93 -9.31
C PHE A 328 -6.36 0.56 -9.89
N LEU A 329 -5.27 -0.03 -9.40
CA LEU A 329 -4.90 -1.41 -9.76
C LEU A 329 -5.99 -2.42 -9.35
N ARG A 330 -6.68 -2.18 -8.23
CA ARG A 330 -7.84 -2.96 -7.82
C ARG A 330 -9.04 -2.79 -8.74
N ILE A 331 -9.34 -1.57 -9.16
CA ILE A 331 -10.40 -1.30 -10.15
C ILE A 331 -10.12 -2.02 -11.48
N ILE A 332 -8.85 -2.07 -11.93
CA ILE A 332 -8.45 -2.84 -13.11
C ILE A 332 -8.75 -4.34 -12.93
N GLY A 333 -8.68 -4.85 -11.70
CA GLY A 333 -9.02 -6.23 -11.33
C GLY A 333 -7.85 -7.04 -10.77
N MET A 334 -6.70 -6.42 -10.46
CA MET A 334 -5.63 -7.12 -9.73
C MET A 334 -6.12 -7.51 -8.34
N SER A 335 -5.61 -8.55 -7.70
CA SER A 335 -5.94 -8.81 -6.29
C SER A 335 -5.36 -7.72 -5.36
N VAL A 336 -5.92 -7.58 -4.16
CA VAL A 336 -5.39 -6.66 -3.11
C VAL A 336 -3.94 -6.96 -2.79
N GLN A 337 -3.59 -8.25 -2.73
CA GLN A 337 -2.21 -8.68 -2.62
C GLN A 337 -1.34 -8.15 -3.78
N GLY A 338 -1.76 -8.37 -5.03
CA GLY A 338 -0.99 -7.93 -6.20
C GLY A 338 -0.82 -6.42 -6.28
N ALA A 339 -1.89 -5.67 -5.99
CA ALA A 339 -1.87 -4.21 -5.94
C ALA A 339 -0.91 -3.69 -4.84
N TYR A 340 -0.96 -4.28 -3.65
CA TYR A 340 -0.10 -3.92 -2.53
C TYR A 340 1.38 -4.23 -2.80
N LYS A 341 1.68 -5.40 -3.39
CA LYS A 341 3.05 -5.77 -3.81
C LYS A 341 3.64 -4.76 -4.80
N LEU A 342 2.87 -4.38 -5.82
CA LEU A 342 3.29 -3.38 -6.79
C LEU A 342 3.48 -2.00 -6.16
N TYR A 343 2.64 -1.65 -5.19
CA TYR A 343 2.81 -0.43 -4.42
C TYR A 343 4.14 -0.41 -3.66
N ILE A 344 4.47 -1.46 -2.90
CA ILE A 344 5.76 -1.59 -2.20
C ILE A 344 6.94 -1.49 -3.17
N ILE A 345 6.89 -2.21 -4.30
CA ILE A 345 7.94 -2.16 -5.33
C ILE A 345 8.08 -0.72 -5.86
N GLY A 346 6.96 -0.05 -6.16
CA GLY A 346 6.95 1.34 -6.61
C GLY A 346 7.58 2.30 -5.60
N VAL A 347 7.26 2.14 -4.31
CA VAL A 347 7.83 2.96 -3.23
C VAL A 347 9.32 2.68 -3.02
N ASN A 348 9.77 1.43 -3.14
CA ASN A 348 11.19 1.07 -3.09
C ASN A 348 11.97 1.67 -4.27
N ILE A 349 11.45 1.57 -5.49
CA ILE A 349 12.03 2.21 -6.68
C ILE A 349 12.12 3.72 -6.47
N ALA A 350 11.01 4.36 -6.06
CA ALA A 350 10.97 5.80 -5.82
C ALA A 350 11.99 6.22 -4.75
N THR A 351 12.06 5.50 -3.63
CA THR A 351 13.01 5.78 -2.54
C THR A 351 14.45 5.71 -3.01
N CYS A 352 14.80 4.63 -3.73
CA CYS A 352 16.15 4.40 -4.25
C CYS A 352 16.55 5.49 -5.26
N LEU A 353 15.66 5.81 -6.21
CA LEU A 353 15.94 6.82 -7.23
C LEU A 353 16.02 8.24 -6.65
N ILE A 354 15.11 8.58 -5.73
CA ILE A 354 15.07 9.91 -5.10
C ILE A 354 16.26 10.12 -4.19
N SER A 355 16.60 9.15 -3.33
CA SER A 355 17.76 9.26 -2.43
C SER A 355 19.06 9.37 -3.23
N TYR A 356 19.24 8.50 -4.24
CA TYR A 356 20.41 8.56 -5.12
C TYR A 356 20.49 9.89 -5.88
N TYR A 357 19.37 10.39 -6.43
CA TYR A 357 19.32 11.68 -7.12
C TYR A 357 19.75 12.82 -6.20
N CYS A 358 19.22 12.87 -4.98
CA CYS A 358 19.53 13.91 -3.99
C CYS A 358 21.01 13.88 -3.62
N LEU A 359 21.55 12.70 -3.28
CA LEU A 359 22.97 12.53 -2.96
C LEU A 359 23.86 12.91 -4.16
N ARG A 360 23.50 12.50 -5.38
CA ARG A 360 24.27 12.80 -6.61
C ARG A 360 24.35 14.29 -6.89
N LYS A 361 23.33 15.05 -6.49
CA LYS A 361 23.27 16.50 -6.58
C LYS A 361 24.03 17.23 -5.46
N ILE A 362 24.33 16.57 -4.34
CA ILE A 362 25.09 17.14 -3.24
C ILE A 362 26.59 16.87 -3.43
N PHE A 363 26.97 15.60 -3.64
CA PHE A 363 28.38 15.17 -3.59
C PHE A 363 29.07 15.10 -4.95
N HIS A 364 28.30 14.99 -6.01
CA HIS A 364 28.79 14.77 -7.37
C HIS A 364 29.69 13.52 -7.61
N ASP A 365 29.83 12.63 -6.63
CA ASP A 365 30.61 11.38 -6.71
C ASP A 365 29.72 10.14 -6.78
N TYR A 366 29.97 9.24 -7.74
CA TYR A 366 29.09 8.08 -7.97
C TYR A 366 29.09 7.08 -6.80
N ALA A 367 30.24 6.79 -6.20
CA ALA A 367 30.37 5.74 -5.19
C ALA A 367 29.84 6.20 -3.83
N ALA A 368 30.20 7.41 -3.40
CA ALA A 368 29.67 8.03 -2.19
C ALA A 368 28.15 8.08 -2.21
N CYS A 369 27.56 8.42 -3.36
CA CYS A 369 26.10 8.48 -3.52
C CYS A 369 25.45 7.10 -3.54
N LEU A 370 26.07 6.11 -4.19
CA LEU A 370 25.56 4.73 -4.18
C LEU A 370 25.57 4.14 -2.76
N ILE A 371 26.64 4.37 -2.01
CA ILE A 371 26.79 3.82 -0.65
C ILE A 371 25.85 4.52 0.33
N GLY A 372 25.77 5.85 0.29
CA GLY A 372 24.76 6.58 1.08
C GLY A 372 23.34 6.11 0.74
N CYS A 373 23.04 5.90 -0.54
CA CYS A 373 21.75 5.35 -0.98
C CYS A 373 21.49 3.94 -0.45
N ALA A 374 22.48 3.05 -0.50
CA ALA A 374 22.38 1.69 0.02
C ALA A 374 22.12 1.68 1.54
N VAL A 375 22.87 2.48 2.31
CA VAL A 375 22.65 2.65 3.76
C VAL A 375 21.24 3.15 4.06
N TYR A 376 20.67 4.03 3.22
CA TYR A 376 19.31 4.53 3.40
C TYR A 376 18.24 3.49 3.08
N VAL A 377 18.34 2.84 1.92
CA VAL A 377 17.33 1.88 1.42
C VAL A 377 17.29 0.63 2.29
N LEU A 378 18.45 0.21 2.82
CA LEU A 378 18.61 -0.99 3.64
C LEU A 378 18.74 -0.69 5.13
N ALA A 379 18.46 0.54 5.56
CA ALA A 379 18.43 0.86 6.99
C ALA A 379 17.45 -0.07 7.71
N PRO A 380 17.83 -0.73 8.83
CA PRO A 380 16.97 -1.70 9.51
C PRO A 380 15.59 -1.14 9.85
N TYR A 381 15.55 0.08 10.37
CA TYR A 381 14.28 0.76 10.69
C TYR A 381 13.35 0.92 9.47
N ARG A 382 13.92 1.20 8.29
CA ARG A 382 13.15 1.33 7.05
C ARG A 382 12.58 -0.03 6.62
N LEU A 383 13.39 -1.09 6.67
CA LEU A 383 12.95 -2.45 6.33
C LEU A 383 11.88 -2.94 7.31
N MET A 384 12.03 -2.63 8.59
CA MET A 384 11.03 -2.88 9.63
C MET A 384 9.71 -2.16 9.33
N CYS A 385 9.75 -0.88 8.94
CA CYS A 385 8.54 -0.16 8.54
C CYS A 385 7.88 -0.77 7.30
N LEU A 386 8.68 -1.23 6.33
CA LEU A 386 8.18 -1.80 5.08
C LEU A 386 7.52 -3.17 5.27
N TYR A 387 8.09 -4.00 6.14
CA TYR A 387 7.74 -5.42 6.27
C TYR A 387 7.08 -5.74 7.61
N LEU A 388 7.87 -5.79 8.69
CA LEU A 388 7.39 -6.22 10.01
C LEU A 388 6.20 -5.39 10.50
N ARG A 389 6.29 -4.06 10.43
CA ARG A 389 5.18 -3.17 10.79
C ARG A 389 4.15 -3.00 9.68
N ALA A 390 4.57 -3.13 8.42
CA ALA A 390 3.76 -2.78 7.25
C ALA A 390 3.15 -1.35 7.32
N ALA A 391 3.90 -0.39 7.88
CA ALA A 391 3.44 0.98 8.15
C ALA A 391 3.42 1.84 6.87
N VAL A 392 2.36 1.70 6.07
CA VAL A 392 2.26 2.23 4.69
C VAL A 392 2.53 3.72 4.57
N GLY A 393 1.94 4.52 5.46
CA GLY A 393 2.16 5.96 5.47
C GLY A 393 3.63 6.31 5.74
N GLU A 394 4.22 5.70 6.77
CA GLU A 394 5.54 6.04 7.28
C GLU A 394 6.65 5.66 6.30
N TYR A 395 6.66 4.42 5.79
CA TYR A 395 7.71 4.03 4.82
C TYR A 395 7.58 4.80 3.50
N THR A 396 6.37 5.23 3.12
CA THR A 396 6.15 6.12 1.97
C THR A 396 6.69 7.52 2.26
N ALA A 397 6.51 8.04 3.47
CA ALA A 397 7.07 9.33 3.88
C ALA A 397 8.61 9.33 3.82
N MET A 398 9.25 8.21 4.19
CA MET A 398 10.69 8.04 4.08
C MET A 398 11.20 8.18 2.63
N THR A 399 10.39 7.94 1.60
CA THR A 399 10.77 8.23 0.21
C THR A 399 11.12 9.70 -0.04
N PHE A 400 10.45 10.61 0.68
CA PHE A 400 10.51 12.05 0.44
C PHE A 400 11.49 12.80 1.34
N LEU A 401 11.94 12.20 2.44
CA LEU A 401 12.91 12.82 3.36
C LEU A 401 14.22 13.28 2.67
N PRO A 402 14.81 12.51 1.72
CA PRO A 402 15.99 12.98 0.99
C PRO A 402 15.75 14.26 0.17
N LEU A 403 14.55 14.48 -0.36
CA LEU A 403 14.20 15.71 -1.09
C LEU A 403 14.17 16.92 -0.17
N ILE A 404 13.72 16.74 1.07
CA ILE A 404 13.72 17.81 2.08
C ILE A 404 15.15 18.15 2.46
N ALA A 405 15.98 17.13 2.77
CA ALA A 405 17.39 17.33 3.06
C ALA A 405 18.11 18.05 1.91
N TYR A 406 17.86 17.64 0.66
CA TYR A 406 18.43 18.30 -0.52
C TYR A 406 17.91 19.73 -0.72
N GLY A 407 16.62 19.97 -0.53
CA GLY A 407 16.04 21.31 -0.64
C GLY A 407 16.61 22.28 0.40
N LEU A 408 16.72 21.83 1.66
CA LEU A 408 17.36 22.61 2.73
C LEU A 408 18.85 22.83 2.45
N TYR A 409 19.57 21.80 1.99
CA TYR A 409 20.95 21.92 1.56
C TYR A 409 21.12 23.04 0.54
N ARG A 410 20.30 23.05 -0.51
CA ARG A 410 20.34 24.11 -1.54
C ARG A 410 20.05 25.49 -0.96
N ILE A 411 19.04 25.63 -0.11
CA ILE A 411 18.67 26.92 0.49
C ILE A 411 19.83 27.52 1.30
N PHE A 412 20.55 26.68 2.05
CA PHE A 412 21.59 27.13 2.98
C PHE A 412 23.03 27.12 2.43
N MET A 413 23.30 26.34 1.38
CA MET A 413 24.64 26.15 0.84
C MET A 413 24.84 26.73 -0.56
N ASP A 414 23.79 26.80 -1.40
CA ASP A 414 23.91 27.42 -2.73
C ASP A 414 24.12 28.95 -2.61
N GLU A 415 24.78 29.52 -3.63
CA GLU A 415 24.96 30.96 -3.78
C GLU A 415 23.64 31.66 -4.16
N THR A 416 23.32 32.74 -3.44
CA THR A 416 22.00 33.38 -3.50
C THR A 416 21.74 34.23 -4.75
N ASP A 417 22.79 34.57 -5.50
CA ASP A 417 22.71 35.46 -6.67
C ASP A 417 22.53 34.71 -8.00
N THR A 418 22.56 33.38 -7.96
CA THR A 418 22.42 32.55 -9.15
C THR A 418 20.96 32.43 -9.61
N GLU A 419 20.72 32.29 -10.92
CA GLU A 419 19.38 32.03 -11.44
C GLU A 419 18.81 30.70 -10.92
N GLU A 420 19.68 29.72 -10.70
CA GLU A 420 19.31 28.41 -10.16
C GLU A 420 18.79 28.49 -8.72
N TYR A 421 19.29 29.44 -7.92
CA TYR A 421 18.83 29.68 -6.55
C TYR A 421 17.35 30.04 -6.48
N ARG A 422 16.78 30.69 -7.51
CA ARG A 422 15.35 31.04 -7.55
C ARG A 422 14.42 29.82 -7.41
N ARG A 423 14.95 28.61 -7.60
CA ARG A 423 14.25 27.32 -7.56
C ARG A 423 14.79 26.37 -6.49
N CYS A 424 15.63 26.83 -5.57
CA CYS A 424 16.21 26.02 -4.50
C CYS A 424 15.16 25.39 -3.57
N TRP A 425 14.01 26.03 -3.43
CA TRP A 425 12.90 25.62 -2.56
C TRP A 425 12.02 24.50 -3.12
N ILE A 426 12.07 24.21 -4.44
CA ILE A 426 11.17 23.24 -5.08
C ILE A 426 11.32 21.81 -4.52
N PRO A 427 12.54 21.26 -4.34
CA PRO A 427 12.69 19.92 -3.75
C PRO A 427 12.08 19.83 -2.35
N ALA A 428 12.25 20.87 -1.51
CA ALA A 428 11.66 20.90 -0.19
C ALA A 428 10.12 20.91 -0.24
N VAL A 429 9.50 21.69 -1.15
CA VAL A 429 8.04 21.69 -1.35
C VAL A 429 7.53 20.31 -1.78
N LEU A 430 8.21 19.66 -2.73
CA LEU A 430 7.84 18.31 -3.16
C LEU A 430 8.00 17.30 -2.03
N GLY A 431 9.06 17.42 -1.24
CA GLY A 431 9.32 16.58 -0.08
C GLY A 431 8.25 16.72 0.99
N PHE A 432 7.98 17.96 1.45
CA PHE A 432 6.96 18.22 2.47
C PHE A 432 5.54 17.88 1.98
N SER A 433 5.23 18.16 0.70
CA SER A 433 3.94 17.76 0.13
C SER A 433 3.79 16.24 0.09
N GLY A 434 4.84 15.51 -0.31
CA GLY A 434 4.84 14.05 -0.34
C GLY A 434 4.57 13.44 1.05
N ILE A 435 5.24 13.93 2.10
CA ILE A 435 5.03 13.40 3.46
C ILE A 435 3.66 13.76 4.04
N ILE A 436 3.12 14.97 3.78
CA ILE A 436 1.77 15.35 4.22
C ILE A 436 0.72 14.40 3.63
N GLN A 437 0.94 13.99 2.37
CA GLN A 437 0.01 13.18 1.62
C GLN A 437 0.06 11.67 1.92
N CYS A 438 0.88 11.24 2.88
CA CYS A 438 0.94 9.84 3.30
C CYS A 438 1.06 9.67 4.83
N HIS A 439 1.72 10.59 5.52
CA HIS A 439 1.98 10.47 6.96
C HIS A 439 2.25 11.84 7.63
N VAL A 440 1.19 12.44 8.18
CA VAL A 440 1.25 13.74 8.86
C VAL A 440 2.22 13.73 10.05
N ILE A 441 2.37 12.61 10.74
CA ILE A 441 3.28 12.47 11.88
C ILE A 441 4.75 12.61 11.44
N SER A 442 5.14 12.00 10.31
CA SER A 442 6.49 12.21 9.75
C SER A 442 6.71 13.66 9.31
N CYS A 443 5.64 14.36 8.89
CA CYS A 443 5.70 15.80 8.61
C CYS A 443 6.01 16.62 9.85
N LEU A 444 5.34 16.34 10.97
CA LEU A 444 5.60 17.00 12.25
C LEU A 444 7.06 16.81 12.70
N MET A 445 7.54 15.57 12.70
CA MET A 445 8.93 15.25 13.09
C MET A 445 9.96 15.92 12.18
N THR A 446 9.74 15.87 10.86
CA THR A 446 10.63 16.52 9.89
C THR A 446 10.60 18.04 10.02
N GLY A 447 9.43 18.61 10.34
CA GLY A 447 9.26 20.02 10.66
C GLY A 447 10.10 20.44 11.87
N ILE A 448 10.07 19.67 12.97
CA ILE A 448 10.90 19.93 14.17
C ILE A 448 12.38 19.92 13.82
N PHE A 449 12.86 18.90 13.09
CA PHE A 449 14.26 18.84 12.67
C PHE A 449 14.63 20.00 11.74
N THR A 450 13.73 20.41 10.85
CA THR A 450 13.93 21.57 9.98
C THR A 450 14.03 22.87 10.80
N LEU A 451 13.24 23.03 11.86
CA LEU A 451 13.34 24.15 12.79
C LEU A 451 14.70 24.13 13.52
N PHE A 452 15.14 22.97 14.01
CA PHE A 452 16.48 22.83 14.60
C PHE A 452 17.59 23.21 13.61
N VAL A 453 17.50 22.80 12.34
CA VAL A 453 18.43 23.25 11.29
C VAL A 453 18.41 24.77 11.14
N CYS A 454 17.22 25.38 11.10
CA CYS A 454 17.06 26.83 10.97
C CYS A 454 17.64 27.59 12.17
N ILE A 455 17.53 27.03 13.38
CA ILE A 455 18.10 27.59 14.62
C ILE A 455 19.62 27.49 14.63
N VAL A 456 20.19 26.31 14.33
CA VAL A 456 21.65 26.12 14.26
C VAL A 456 22.26 27.03 13.19
N LEU A 457 21.55 27.26 12.09
CA LEU A 457 21.97 28.12 10.99
C LEU A 457 21.35 29.53 11.05
N ILE A 458 20.95 30.04 12.22
CA ILE A 458 20.13 31.26 12.34
C ILE A 458 20.66 32.47 11.56
N ARG A 459 21.97 32.70 11.56
CA ARG A 459 22.61 33.80 10.80
C ARG A 459 22.36 33.68 9.30
N LYS A 460 22.34 32.46 8.77
CA LYS A 460 22.00 32.16 7.37
C LYS A 460 20.49 32.19 7.16
N THR A 461 19.71 31.68 8.10
CA THR A 461 18.24 31.65 8.06
C THR A 461 17.65 33.04 7.91
N LEU A 462 18.15 34.02 8.68
CA LEU A 462 17.66 35.39 8.69
C LEU A 462 18.12 36.23 7.47
N GLN A 463 18.92 35.68 6.57
CA GLN A 463 19.25 36.38 5.32
C GLN A 463 17.99 36.52 4.44
N PRO A 464 17.65 37.71 3.93
CA PRO A 464 16.36 37.95 3.26
C PRO A 464 16.02 36.97 2.14
N LYS A 465 17.00 36.62 1.28
CA LYS A 465 16.80 35.69 0.16
C LYS A 465 16.55 34.25 0.63
N ARG A 466 17.18 33.84 1.73
CA ARG A 466 17.06 32.50 2.33
C ARG A 466 15.75 32.38 3.09
N LEU A 467 15.43 33.37 3.92
CA LEU A 467 14.15 33.47 4.61
C LEU A 467 12.99 33.46 3.61
N LEU A 468 13.07 34.24 2.53
CA LEU A 468 12.05 34.23 1.48
C LEU A 468 11.90 32.84 0.83
N SER A 469 12.99 32.10 0.67
CA SER A 469 12.95 30.74 0.11
C SER A 469 12.29 29.76 1.08
N LEU A 470 12.56 29.87 2.39
CA LEU A 470 11.89 29.09 3.43
C LEU A 470 10.39 29.42 3.52
N VAL A 471 10.02 30.71 3.45
CA VAL A 471 8.62 31.14 3.40
C VAL A 471 7.92 30.58 2.16
N LYS A 472 8.59 30.56 1.00
CA LYS A 472 8.06 29.89 -0.21
C LYS A 472 7.84 28.40 0.03
N VAL A 473 8.74 27.70 0.74
CA VAL A 473 8.52 26.29 1.08
C VAL A 473 7.21 26.13 1.85
N VAL A 474 6.99 26.92 2.90
CA VAL A 474 5.77 26.86 3.71
C VAL A 474 4.52 27.19 2.88
N VAL A 475 4.50 28.35 2.22
CA VAL A 475 3.33 28.83 1.47
C VAL A 475 2.93 27.88 0.35
N TYR A 476 3.88 27.45 -0.49
CA TYR A 476 3.55 26.55 -1.61
C TYR A 476 3.15 25.15 -1.13
N THR A 477 3.75 24.65 -0.04
CA THR A 477 3.33 23.39 0.56
C THR A 477 1.90 23.48 1.08
N LEU A 478 1.56 24.54 1.82
CA LEU A 478 0.19 24.71 2.34
C LEU A 478 -0.84 24.81 1.20
N LEU A 479 -0.57 25.62 0.17
CA LEU A 479 -1.50 25.81 -0.95
C LEU A 479 -1.71 24.53 -1.77
N LEU A 480 -0.64 23.75 -2.03
CA LEU A 480 -0.75 22.48 -2.76
C LEU A 480 -1.52 21.40 -1.98
N ASN A 481 -1.50 21.46 -0.65
CA ASN A 481 -2.10 20.44 0.21
C ASN A 481 -3.37 20.91 0.93
N LEU A 482 -3.89 22.10 0.61
CA LEU A 482 -5.05 22.70 1.27
C LEU A 482 -6.31 21.82 1.17
N TRP A 483 -6.46 21.09 0.06
CA TRP A 483 -7.53 20.11 -0.17
C TRP A 483 -7.60 19.00 0.89
N PHE A 484 -6.46 18.68 1.52
CA PHE A 484 -6.33 17.68 2.59
C PHE A 484 -6.25 18.35 3.97
N ILE A 485 -5.38 19.36 4.11
CA ILE A 485 -5.10 20.04 5.39
C ILE A 485 -6.39 20.66 5.98
N LEU A 486 -7.23 21.29 5.16
CA LEU A 486 -8.42 21.98 5.67
C LEU A 486 -9.45 21.00 6.26
N PRO A 487 -9.88 19.93 5.55
CA PRO A 487 -10.71 18.88 6.14
C PRO A 487 -10.11 18.24 7.39
N PHE A 488 -8.81 17.92 7.35
CA PHE A 488 -8.09 17.36 8.49
C PHE A 488 -8.18 18.27 9.73
N LEU A 489 -7.80 19.55 9.60
CA LEU A 489 -7.83 20.51 10.69
C LEU A 489 -9.26 20.78 11.19
N ASP A 490 -10.25 20.74 10.31
CA ASP A 490 -11.65 20.89 10.70
C ASP A 490 -12.10 19.72 11.60
N TYR A 491 -11.72 18.49 11.25
CA TYR A 491 -12.05 17.29 12.04
C TYR A 491 -11.28 17.22 13.36
N MET A 492 -10.06 17.75 13.43
CA MET A 492 -9.30 17.86 14.69
C MET A 492 -9.96 18.77 15.75
N ARG A 493 -11.02 19.51 15.40
CA ARG A 493 -11.79 20.35 16.33
C ARG A 493 -12.90 19.59 17.05
N PHE A 494 -13.26 18.39 16.59
CA PHE A 494 -14.36 17.60 17.13
C PHE A 494 -13.84 16.45 17.99
N LYS A 495 -14.73 15.90 18.83
CA LYS A 495 -14.42 14.81 19.76
C LYS A 495 -14.39 13.47 19.03
N TYR A 496 -13.19 13.04 18.64
CA TYR A 496 -12.88 11.69 18.16
C TYR A 496 -11.86 11.03 19.09
N LYS A 497 -11.72 9.71 19.07
CA LYS A 497 -10.77 9.01 19.96
C LYS A 497 -9.32 9.51 19.80
N VAL A 498 -8.92 9.91 18.60
CA VAL A 498 -7.60 10.51 18.32
C VAL A 498 -7.37 11.87 19.01
N THR A 499 -8.45 12.59 19.34
CA THR A 499 -8.40 13.87 20.06
C THR A 499 -8.59 13.72 21.57
N ASP A 500 -8.84 12.51 22.05
CA ASP A 500 -9.02 12.24 23.48
C ASP A 500 -7.65 12.05 24.17
N PHE A 501 -7.42 12.79 25.26
CA PHE A 501 -6.15 12.85 25.97
C PHE A 501 -6.07 11.86 27.15
N SER A 502 -6.90 10.82 27.14
CA SER A 502 -7.02 9.85 28.25
C SER A 502 -5.82 8.91 28.43
N ALA A 503 -4.82 8.94 27.54
CA ALA A 503 -3.65 8.05 27.55
C ALA A 503 -2.30 8.76 27.82
N LEU A 504 -2.25 9.72 28.75
CA LEU A 504 -1.00 10.38 29.19
C LEU A 504 0.01 9.35 29.77
N GLY A 505 1.30 9.47 29.42
CA GLY A 505 2.40 8.67 30.00
C GLY A 505 2.84 7.41 29.23
N ARG A 506 2.12 6.98 28.17
CA ARG A 506 2.53 5.80 27.37
C ARG A 506 3.63 6.08 26.34
N PHE A 507 3.91 7.35 26.06
CA PHE A 507 4.84 7.74 24.99
C PHE A 507 6.29 7.36 25.31
N ASN A 508 6.84 7.84 26.43
CA ASN A 508 8.23 7.57 26.81
C ASN A 508 8.45 6.10 27.21
N ALA A 509 7.41 5.44 27.72
CA ALA A 509 7.44 4.05 28.12
C ALA A 509 7.76 3.06 26.97
N ASN A 510 7.63 3.47 25.71
CA ASN A 510 8.00 2.67 24.53
C ASN A 510 9.31 3.16 23.89
N GLY A 511 10.16 3.86 24.64
CA GLY A 511 11.47 4.33 24.18
C GLY A 511 12.47 3.19 23.99
N VAL A 512 13.43 3.37 23.07
CA VAL A 512 14.44 2.37 22.74
C VAL A 512 15.53 2.29 23.81
N PHE A 513 15.98 1.07 24.14
CA PHE A 513 17.17 0.86 24.96
C PHE A 513 18.47 0.91 24.15
N LEU A 514 19.54 1.40 24.77
CA LEU A 514 20.88 1.47 24.19
C LEU A 514 21.40 0.08 23.77
N SER A 515 21.11 -0.96 24.55
CA SER A 515 21.44 -2.35 24.20
C SER A 515 20.80 -2.77 22.87
N GLN A 516 19.56 -2.35 22.61
CA GLN A 516 18.86 -2.63 21.35
C GLN A 516 19.45 -1.82 20.19
N LEU A 517 19.75 -0.53 20.40
CA LEU A 517 20.38 0.33 19.37
C LEU A 517 21.73 -0.21 18.90
N LEU A 518 22.56 -0.68 19.85
CA LEU A 518 23.91 -1.19 19.60
C LEU A 518 23.93 -2.60 19.01
N SER A 519 22.78 -3.27 18.87
CA SER A 519 22.72 -4.55 18.18
C SER A 519 23.16 -4.39 16.71
N VAL A 520 24.06 -5.28 16.30
CA VAL A 520 24.69 -5.27 14.97
C VAL A 520 23.78 -5.95 13.93
N PHE A 521 23.06 -6.98 14.34
CA PHE A 521 22.19 -7.77 13.49
C PHE A 521 20.73 -7.62 13.97
N PRO A 522 19.90 -6.86 13.24
CA PRO A 522 18.47 -6.76 13.53
C PRO A 522 17.76 -8.10 13.32
N HIS A 523 16.81 -8.40 14.20
CA HIS A 523 15.88 -9.52 14.06
C HIS A 523 14.71 -9.17 13.16
N GLY A 524 14.05 -10.15 12.55
CA GLY A 524 12.93 -9.95 11.62
C GLY A 524 11.53 -10.01 12.25
N THR A 525 11.41 -10.13 13.57
CA THR A 525 10.14 -10.42 14.28
C THR A 525 9.96 -9.56 15.52
N GLY A 526 8.78 -9.62 16.13
CA GLY A 526 8.51 -9.08 17.47
C GLY A 526 7.65 -7.81 17.49
N ASP A 527 7.07 -7.55 18.65
CA ASP A 527 6.16 -6.44 18.94
C ASP A 527 6.83 -5.38 19.81
N SER A 528 6.27 -4.16 19.80
CA SER A 528 6.73 -3.07 20.67
C SER A 528 6.12 -3.24 22.06
N TYR A 529 6.96 -3.50 23.07
CA TYR A 529 6.51 -3.53 24.47
C TYR A 529 6.93 -2.29 25.25
N SER A 530 6.15 -2.01 26.30
CA SER A 530 6.47 -0.95 27.28
C SER A 530 7.62 -1.41 28.18
N VAL A 531 8.40 -0.45 28.68
CA VAL A 531 9.48 -0.66 29.66
C VAL A 531 9.01 -1.49 30.87
N MET A 532 7.74 -1.37 31.28
CA MET A 532 7.17 -2.15 32.38
C MET A 532 7.17 -3.66 32.13
N THR A 533 7.07 -4.09 30.87
CA THR A 533 7.03 -5.51 30.49
C THR A 533 8.42 -6.15 30.53
N GLY A 534 9.47 -5.33 30.51
CA GLY A 534 10.88 -5.77 30.48
C GLY A 534 11.27 -6.45 29.16
N MET A 535 12.57 -6.52 28.89
CA MET A 535 13.11 -7.25 27.72
C MET A 535 13.07 -8.78 27.88
N GLU A 536 12.45 -9.30 28.94
CA GLU A 536 12.49 -10.73 29.29
C GLU A 536 11.64 -11.60 28.38
N ARG A 537 10.69 -11.03 27.61
CA ARG A 537 9.92 -11.79 26.63
C ARG A 537 10.69 -11.94 25.32
N LYS A 538 10.84 -13.19 24.86
CA LYS A 538 11.14 -13.48 23.45
C LYS A 538 10.10 -12.76 22.58
N GLY A 539 10.56 -11.92 21.66
CA GLY A 539 9.69 -11.25 20.68
C GLY A 539 9.52 -9.74 20.85
N GLU A 540 10.46 -9.00 21.43
CA GLU A 540 10.51 -7.53 21.29
C GLU A 540 10.98 -7.13 19.88
N MET A 541 10.41 -6.05 19.35
CA MET A 541 10.71 -5.54 18.01
C MET A 541 12.18 -5.05 17.88
N PRO A 542 12.83 -5.26 16.72
CA PRO A 542 14.23 -4.83 16.47
C PRO A 542 14.39 -3.31 16.33
N TYR A 543 15.01 -2.65 17.31
CA TYR A 543 15.41 -1.24 17.19
C TYR A 543 16.89 -1.02 16.83
N ALA A 544 17.55 -2.06 16.32
CA ALA A 544 18.97 -2.02 15.97
C ALA A 544 19.29 -0.95 14.92
N LEU A 545 20.40 -0.24 15.11
CA LEU A 545 20.96 0.62 14.06
C LEU A 545 21.51 -0.22 12.89
N GLY A 546 21.98 -1.43 13.19
CA GLY A 546 22.53 -2.36 12.23
C GLY A 546 24.01 -2.10 11.91
N ALA A 547 24.69 -3.16 11.48
CA ALA A 547 26.14 -3.20 11.27
C ALA A 547 26.65 -2.10 10.33
N GLY A 548 25.90 -1.79 9.26
CA GLY A 548 26.27 -0.76 8.28
C GLY A 548 26.31 0.64 8.87
N ILE A 549 25.26 1.05 9.59
CA ILE A 549 25.19 2.36 10.26
C ILE A 549 26.23 2.45 11.38
N MET A 550 26.40 1.38 12.15
CA MET A 550 27.43 1.31 13.20
C MET A 550 28.84 1.47 12.62
N ALA A 551 29.15 0.81 11.51
CA ALA A 551 30.43 0.98 10.82
C ALA A 551 30.65 2.41 10.35
N VAL A 552 29.62 3.06 9.79
CA VAL A 552 29.69 4.48 9.38
C VAL A 552 30.00 5.38 10.58
N LEU A 553 29.33 5.17 11.72
CA LEU A 553 29.58 5.93 12.95
C LEU A 553 31.01 5.75 13.44
N VAL A 554 31.46 4.50 13.60
CA VAL A 554 32.80 4.17 14.10
C VAL A 554 33.88 4.73 13.17
N PHE A 555 33.77 4.51 11.86
CA PHE A 555 34.78 4.97 10.91
C PHE A 555 34.79 6.49 10.76
N TYR A 556 33.64 7.16 10.83
CA TYR A 556 33.61 8.62 10.78
C TYR A 556 34.20 9.23 12.06
N ILE A 557 33.88 8.71 13.24
CA ILE A 557 34.48 9.18 14.51
C ILE A 557 35.99 8.94 14.50
N TYR A 558 36.43 7.74 14.12
CA TYR A 558 37.85 7.40 13.98
C TYR A 558 38.56 8.36 13.01
N TYR A 559 37.96 8.61 11.84
CA TYR A 559 38.46 9.59 10.88
C TYR A 559 38.64 10.98 11.51
N ARG A 560 37.64 11.46 12.25
CA ARG A 560 37.69 12.79 12.90
C ARG A 560 38.73 12.85 14.02
N MET A 561 39.01 11.74 14.71
CA MET A 561 40.05 11.65 15.74
C MET A 561 41.47 11.63 15.15
N CYS A 562 41.68 10.92 14.03
CA CYS A 562 43.00 10.78 13.41
C CYS A 562 43.39 11.95 12.50
N ARG A 563 42.43 12.76 12.04
CA ARG A 563 42.70 13.90 11.16
C ARG A 563 43.44 15.01 11.91
N LYS A 564 44.56 15.48 11.34
CA LYS A 564 45.26 16.68 11.82
C LYS A 564 44.34 17.91 11.77
N LYS A 565 44.46 18.79 12.79
CA LYS A 565 43.73 20.06 12.85
C LYS A 565 44.12 20.92 11.64
N GLY A 566 43.14 21.31 10.84
CA GLY A 566 43.27 22.13 9.64
C GLY A 566 41.90 22.60 9.17
N GLU A 567 41.84 23.32 8.05
CA GLU A 567 40.56 23.80 7.51
C GLU A 567 39.63 22.63 7.17
N LYS A 568 38.36 22.76 7.56
CA LYS A 568 37.32 21.77 7.27
C LYS A 568 36.82 21.98 5.85
N ASN A 569 36.86 20.93 5.04
CA ASN A 569 36.26 20.95 3.71
C ASN A 569 34.73 20.92 3.82
N PHE A 570 34.05 20.94 2.67
CA PHE A 570 32.60 20.87 2.64
C PHE A 570 32.04 19.57 3.26
N ALA A 571 32.60 18.42 2.89
CA ALA A 571 32.14 17.11 3.36
C ALA A 571 32.37 16.92 4.87
N ASP A 572 33.39 17.53 5.45
CA ASP A 572 33.61 17.55 6.90
C ASP A 572 32.51 18.30 7.64
N ARG A 573 32.13 19.48 7.12
CA ARG A 573 31.09 20.31 7.74
C ARG A 573 29.74 19.63 7.65
N LEU A 574 29.42 19.05 6.49
CA LEU A 574 28.19 18.30 6.30
C LEU A 574 28.19 16.99 7.10
N GLY A 575 29.33 16.31 7.21
CA GLY A 575 29.51 15.10 8.01
C GLY A 575 29.33 15.38 9.50
N ASP A 576 29.98 16.42 10.03
CA ASP A 576 29.84 16.81 11.44
C ASP A 576 28.40 17.22 11.76
N PHE A 577 27.75 17.94 10.83
CA PHE A 577 26.33 18.27 10.93
C PHE A 577 25.45 17.02 10.95
N SER A 578 25.68 16.08 10.03
CA SER A 578 24.91 14.85 9.93
C SER A 578 25.12 13.95 11.15
N LEU A 579 26.35 13.89 11.69
CA LEU A 579 26.66 13.18 12.92
C LEU A 579 25.91 13.79 14.11
N ALA A 580 25.95 15.11 14.28
CA ALA A 580 25.31 15.78 15.41
C ALA A 580 23.77 15.59 15.39
N PHE A 581 23.13 15.80 14.24
CA PHE A 581 21.69 15.62 14.11
C PHE A 581 21.27 14.14 14.14
N GLY A 582 22.11 13.24 13.62
CA GLY A 582 21.91 11.80 13.74
C GLY A 582 21.97 11.32 15.19
N LEU A 583 22.97 11.78 15.97
CA LEU A 583 23.08 11.47 17.40
C LEU A 583 21.93 12.08 18.22
N LEU A 584 21.48 13.29 17.88
CA LEU A 584 20.29 13.89 18.49
C LEU A 584 19.05 13.04 18.22
N ALA A 585 18.84 12.59 16.99
CA ALA A 585 17.72 11.72 16.64
C ALA A 585 17.80 10.35 17.33
N ILE A 586 19.01 9.77 17.47
CA ILE A 586 19.22 8.56 18.27
C ILE A 586 18.81 8.81 19.72
N PHE A 587 19.31 9.89 20.33
CA PHE A 587 18.99 10.21 21.72
C PHE A 587 17.48 10.40 21.92
N MET A 588 16.81 11.14 21.03
CA MET A 588 15.35 11.34 21.01
C MET A 588 14.55 10.04 20.85
N ALA A 589 15.12 8.99 20.26
CA ALA A 589 14.46 7.69 20.14
C ALA A 589 14.50 6.87 21.45
N THR A 590 15.36 7.24 22.40
CA THR A 590 15.57 6.46 23.62
C THR A 590 14.62 6.84 24.76
N VAL A 591 14.45 5.91 25.70
CA VAL A 591 13.72 6.13 26.97
C VAL A 591 14.35 7.22 27.86
N TRP A 592 15.64 7.55 27.64
CA TRP A 592 16.36 8.55 28.42
C TRP A 592 16.16 9.98 27.94
N PHE A 593 15.56 10.17 26.76
CA PHE A 593 15.19 11.50 26.35
C PHE A 593 14.05 12.00 27.25
N PRO A 594 14.08 13.25 27.73
CA PRO A 594 13.13 13.76 28.73
C PRO A 594 11.75 14.08 28.12
N TRP A 595 11.13 13.11 27.46
CA TRP A 595 9.82 13.25 26.82
C TRP A 595 8.72 13.54 27.84
N ASP A 596 8.77 12.90 29.02
CA ASP A 596 7.79 13.11 30.09
C ASP A 596 7.84 14.55 30.61
N PHE A 597 9.05 15.11 30.74
CA PHE A 597 9.23 16.52 31.10
C PHE A 597 8.64 17.45 30.04
N ILE A 598 8.90 17.19 28.75
CA ILE A 598 8.35 17.99 27.64
C ILE A 598 6.82 17.92 27.64
N GLN A 599 6.25 16.73 27.85
CA GLN A 599 4.81 16.52 27.90
C GLN A 599 4.13 17.33 29.03
N GLN A 600 4.83 17.52 30.16
CA GLN A 600 4.31 18.29 31.30
C GLN A 600 4.42 19.82 31.13
N LEU A 601 5.16 20.33 30.14
CA LEU A 601 5.37 21.77 29.99
C LEU A 601 4.08 22.56 29.74
N ASN A 602 3.21 22.05 28.86
CA ASN A 602 1.89 22.61 28.55
C ASN A 602 1.07 21.63 27.68
N GLY A 603 -0.23 21.93 27.51
CA GLY A 603 -1.13 21.09 26.71
C GLY A 603 -0.76 20.98 25.23
N PHE A 604 -0.08 21.96 24.65
CA PHE A 604 0.41 21.87 23.26
C PHE A 604 1.57 20.89 23.13
N CYS A 605 2.52 20.90 24.06
CA CYS A 605 3.61 19.94 24.10
C CYS A 605 3.08 18.51 24.34
N ALA A 606 2.08 18.35 25.22
CA ALA A 606 1.41 17.08 25.43
C ALA A 606 0.71 16.56 24.16
N LEU A 607 -0.03 17.42 23.45
CA LEU A 607 -0.62 17.08 22.15
C LEU A 607 0.46 16.64 21.15
N LEU A 608 1.59 17.34 21.10
CA LEU A 608 2.66 17.06 20.15
C LEU A 608 3.31 15.70 20.43
N THR A 609 3.70 15.42 21.68
CA THR A 609 4.35 14.15 22.05
C THR A 609 3.40 12.96 21.90
N GLN A 610 2.13 13.11 22.33
CA GLN A 610 1.14 12.03 22.20
C GLN A 610 0.88 11.63 20.74
N ASN A 611 0.80 12.59 19.82
CA ASN A 611 0.58 12.32 18.40
C ASN A 611 1.79 11.70 17.69
N ILE A 612 3.01 11.84 18.22
CA ILE A 612 4.16 11.09 17.71
C ILE A 612 4.00 9.59 18.04
N GLN A 613 3.20 9.23 19.05
CA GLN A 613 2.87 7.88 19.55
C GLN A 613 4.06 7.07 20.10
N PHE A 614 5.19 7.03 19.39
CA PHE A 614 6.36 6.24 19.78
C PHE A 614 7.70 6.96 19.53
N PRO A 615 8.61 7.04 20.53
CA PRO A 615 9.94 7.63 20.36
C PRO A 615 10.79 6.95 19.29
N TRP A 616 10.69 5.62 19.14
CA TRP A 616 11.47 4.88 18.14
C TRP A 616 11.22 5.35 16.69
N ARG A 617 10.17 6.14 16.41
CA ARG A 617 9.94 6.77 15.09
C ARG A 617 11.10 7.67 14.66
N PHE A 618 11.84 8.26 15.62
CA PHE A 618 13.01 9.08 15.29
C PHE A 618 14.12 8.30 14.58
N LEU A 619 14.12 6.96 14.62
CA LEU A 619 15.03 6.13 13.83
C LEU A 619 14.86 6.32 12.30
N GLY A 620 13.70 6.76 11.83
CA GLY A 620 13.51 7.16 10.43
C GLY A 620 14.35 8.39 10.05
N VAL A 621 14.50 9.33 10.99
CA VAL A 621 15.38 10.50 10.85
C VAL A 621 16.85 10.10 10.97
N VAL A 622 17.17 9.14 11.86
CA VAL A 622 18.51 8.55 11.97
C VAL A 622 18.96 7.96 10.63
N ALA A 623 18.11 7.17 9.97
CA ALA A 623 18.42 6.58 8.66
C ALA A 623 18.84 7.63 7.62
N LEU A 624 18.17 8.79 7.57
CA LEU A 624 18.49 9.90 6.67
C LEU A 624 19.87 10.51 6.97
N PHE A 625 20.13 10.88 8.23
CA PHE A 625 21.40 11.51 8.59
C PHE A 625 22.58 10.54 8.50
N MET A 626 22.39 9.26 8.83
CA MET A 626 23.44 8.24 8.69
C MET A 626 23.75 7.92 7.24
N SER A 627 22.76 8.01 6.34
CA SER A 627 22.97 7.94 4.90
C SER A 627 23.83 9.11 4.38
N LEU A 628 23.54 10.34 4.81
CA LEU A 628 24.35 11.52 4.47
C LEU A 628 25.77 11.41 5.05
N LEU A 629 25.91 10.91 6.28
CA LEU A 629 27.20 10.68 6.93
C LEU A 629 28.03 9.64 6.17
N ALA A 630 27.40 8.54 5.75
CA ALA A 630 28.04 7.49 4.94
C ALA A 630 28.58 8.06 3.61
N ALA A 631 27.76 8.87 2.93
CA ALA A 631 28.19 9.55 1.70
C ALA A 631 29.36 10.53 1.97
N CYS A 632 29.32 11.30 3.06
CA CYS A 632 30.42 12.18 3.47
C CYS A 632 31.71 11.39 3.71
N LEU A 633 31.64 10.32 4.51
CA LEU A 633 32.79 9.48 4.84
C LEU A 633 33.45 8.91 3.59
N VAL A 634 32.66 8.27 2.71
CA VAL A 634 33.17 7.69 1.47
C VAL A 634 33.75 8.77 0.55
N PHE A 635 33.07 9.92 0.42
CA PHE A 635 33.55 11.04 -0.37
C PHE A 635 34.90 11.55 0.14
N ILE A 636 35.06 11.67 1.46
CA ILE A 636 36.29 12.12 2.09
C ILE A 636 37.44 11.15 1.80
N VAL A 637 37.29 9.87 2.15
CA VAL A 637 38.41 8.90 2.08
C VAL A 637 38.78 8.57 0.63
N ARG A 638 37.86 8.71 -0.32
CA ARG A 638 38.19 8.55 -1.75
C ARG A 638 38.94 9.73 -2.34
N ASN A 639 38.85 10.90 -1.72
CA ASN A 639 39.49 12.12 -2.19
C ASN A 639 40.78 12.47 -1.43
N THR A 640 41.20 11.65 -0.46
CA THR A 640 42.53 11.75 0.18
C THR A 640 43.60 11.02 -0.62
N GLU A 641 44.87 11.21 -0.26
CA GLU A 641 46.03 10.53 -0.87
C GLU A 641 45.94 8.98 -0.73
N GLU A 642 45.29 8.48 0.33
CA GLU A 642 45.12 7.06 0.61
C GLU A 642 43.88 6.43 -0.06
N ARG A 643 43.65 6.72 -1.35
CA ARG A 643 42.43 6.29 -2.07
C ARG A 643 42.12 4.79 -1.98
N GLY A 644 43.15 3.94 -1.89
CA GLY A 644 43.02 2.49 -1.73
C GLY A 644 42.23 2.09 -0.48
N ARG A 645 42.53 2.71 0.67
CA ARG A 645 41.80 2.49 1.94
C ARG A 645 40.33 2.90 1.83
N GLY A 646 40.04 3.92 1.03
CA GLY A 646 38.67 4.37 0.74
C GLY A 646 37.82 3.30 0.08
N TYR A 647 38.38 2.48 -0.81
CA TYR A 647 37.66 1.37 -1.44
C TYR A 647 37.36 0.25 -0.45
N TYR A 648 38.28 -0.08 0.46
CA TYR A 648 38.05 -1.10 1.49
C TYR A 648 36.98 -0.67 2.49
N ILE A 649 37.03 0.57 2.98
CA ILE A 649 36.00 1.12 3.90
C ILE A 649 34.63 1.14 3.21
N ALA A 650 34.58 1.62 1.97
CA ALA A 650 33.37 1.61 1.16
C ALA A 650 32.80 0.19 0.97
N GLY A 651 33.64 -0.78 0.62
CA GLY A 651 33.25 -2.19 0.45
C GLY A 651 32.74 -2.79 1.75
N LEU A 652 33.42 -2.55 2.88
CA LEU A 652 33.02 -3.06 4.19
C LEU A 652 31.67 -2.49 4.64
N ILE A 653 31.43 -1.18 4.45
CA ILE A 653 30.12 -0.57 4.76
C ILE A 653 29.02 -1.24 3.95
N VAL A 654 29.23 -1.49 2.65
CA VAL A 654 28.24 -2.17 1.80
C VAL A 654 27.99 -3.59 2.30
N VAL A 655 29.05 -4.37 2.56
CA VAL A 655 28.92 -5.75 3.05
C VAL A 655 28.16 -5.79 4.37
N LEU A 656 28.53 -4.96 5.35
CA LEU A 656 27.85 -4.91 6.64
C LEU A 656 26.39 -4.43 6.53
N THR A 657 26.11 -3.50 5.63
CA THR A 657 24.74 -3.04 5.35
C THR A 657 23.90 -4.18 4.76
N CYS A 658 24.42 -4.90 3.76
CA CYS A 658 23.73 -6.02 3.13
C CYS A 658 23.57 -7.21 4.09
N LEU A 659 24.57 -7.51 4.93
CA LEU A 659 24.49 -8.57 5.94
C LEU A 659 23.42 -8.23 6.99
N SER A 660 23.45 -7.02 7.54
CA SER A 660 22.47 -6.57 8.53
C SER A 660 21.04 -6.61 7.99
N ALA A 661 20.82 -6.12 6.77
CA ALA A 661 19.52 -6.21 6.09
C ALA A 661 19.14 -7.65 5.74
N GLY A 662 20.10 -8.48 5.31
CA GLY A 662 19.90 -9.88 4.99
C GLY A 662 19.42 -10.69 6.20
N CYS A 663 20.03 -10.50 7.37
CA CYS A 663 19.59 -11.14 8.62
C CYS A 663 18.14 -10.79 8.96
N PHE A 664 17.77 -9.50 8.86
CA PHE A 664 16.38 -9.07 9.08
C PHE A 664 15.41 -9.75 8.10
N LEU A 665 15.73 -9.71 6.80
CA LEU A 665 14.84 -10.23 5.76
C LEU A 665 14.70 -11.75 5.82
N ASP A 666 15.79 -12.47 6.11
CA ASP A 666 15.78 -13.93 6.26
C ASP A 666 14.90 -14.35 7.45
N GLU A 667 15.13 -13.76 8.62
CA GLU A 667 14.34 -14.09 9.82
C GLU A 667 12.86 -13.71 9.65
N PHE A 668 12.56 -12.55 9.06
CA PHE A 668 11.18 -12.15 8.76
C PHE A 668 10.47 -13.17 7.86
N MET A 669 11.16 -13.68 6.83
CA MET A 669 10.59 -14.67 5.92
C MET A 669 10.47 -16.06 6.55
N ARG A 670 11.37 -16.43 7.46
CA ARG A 670 11.40 -17.75 8.10
C ARG A 670 10.37 -17.89 9.22
N GLU A 671 10.27 -16.87 10.07
CA GLU A 671 9.43 -16.90 11.27
C GLU A 671 8.04 -16.28 11.03
N GLY A 672 7.89 -15.47 9.98
CA GLY A 672 6.66 -14.76 9.70
C GLY A 672 5.54 -15.66 9.16
N VAL A 673 4.29 -15.31 9.47
CA VAL A 673 3.11 -16.06 9.04
C VAL A 673 2.77 -15.74 7.59
N ALA A 674 2.77 -16.75 6.72
CA ALA A 674 2.38 -16.61 5.33
C ALA A 674 0.85 -16.43 5.19
N LYS A 675 0.42 -15.31 4.60
CA LYS A 675 -0.98 -14.96 4.31
C LYS A 675 -1.21 -14.79 2.81
N ARG A 676 -2.39 -15.20 2.33
CA ARG A 676 -2.80 -15.06 0.92
C ARG A 676 -4.08 -14.24 0.83
N TYR A 677 -4.02 -13.11 0.15
CA TYR A 677 -5.16 -12.21 -0.05
C TYR A 677 -5.54 -12.17 -1.53
N THR A 678 -6.01 -13.30 -2.03
CA THR A 678 -6.38 -13.50 -3.44
C THR A 678 -7.87 -13.28 -3.71
N GLU A 679 -8.70 -13.32 -2.67
CA GLU A 679 -10.15 -13.19 -2.76
C GLU A 679 -10.63 -11.82 -2.27
N ASP A 680 -11.76 -11.32 -2.79
CA ASP A 680 -12.29 -10.00 -2.44
C ASP A 680 -12.73 -9.88 -0.96
N ASN A 681 -13.16 -10.99 -0.34
CA ASN A 681 -13.59 -11.03 1.08
C ASN A 681 -12.50 -11.59 2.02
N SER A 682 -11.25 -11.63 1.57
CA SER A 682 -10.13 -12.18 2.37
C SER A 682 -9.71 -11.28 3.54
N ILE A 683 -10.26 -10.07 3.64
CA ILE A 683 -9.91 -9.08 4.66
C ILE A 683 -11.18 -8.59 5.35
N SER A 684 -11.17 -8.56 6.68
CA SER A 684 -12.29 -8.06 7.48
C SER A 684 -12.40 -6.54 7.41
N SER A 685 -13.64 -6.04 7.25
CA SER A 685 -13.96 -4.61 7.29
C SER A 685 -13.85 -3.99 8.70
N TYR A 686 -13.55 -4.80 9.71
CA TYR A 686 -13.38 -4.41 11.11
C TYR A 686 -11.93 -4.20 11.54
N GLU A 687 -10.98 -4.33 10.60
CA GLU A 687 -9.54 -4.16 10.81
C GLU A 687 -9.13 -2.68 10.96
N ILE A 688 -9.80 -1.93 11.84
CA ILE A 688 -9.58 -0.50 12.09
C ILE A 688 -8.42 -0.22 13.07
N MET A 689 -7.50 -1.18 13.27
CA MET A 689 -6.47 -1.15 14.33
C MET A 689 -7.09 -0.84 15.71
N GLY A 690 -6.61 0.20 16.38
CA GLY A 690 -7.11 0.73 17.65
C GLY A 690 -8.40 1.55 17.57
N GLY A 691 -8.95 1.78 16.36
CA GLY A 691 -10.18 2.55 16.17
C GLY A 691 -10.04 4.04 16.51
N GLU A 692 -8.85 4.61 16.27
CA GLU A 692 -8.48 5.99 16.61
C GLU A 692 -9.45 7.04 16.04
N TYR A 693 -10.09 6.77 14.90
CA TYR A 693 -10.98 7.73 14.22
C TYR A 693 -12.46 7.50 14.51
N LEU A 694 -12.79 6.58 15.42
CA LEU A 694 -14.16 6.43 15.88
C LEU A 694 -14.62 7.69 16.64
N PRO A 695 -15.90 8.06 16.54
CA PRO A 695 -16.53 8.95 17.50
C PRO A 695 -16.26 8.47 18.94
N VAL A 696 -16.15 9.39 19.90
CA VAL A 696 -15.83 9.00 21.29
C VAL A 696 -16.90 8.06 21.88
N GLU A 697 -18.16 8.27 21.51
CA GLU A 697 -19.32 7.46 21.94
C GLU A 697 -19.42 6.10 21.25
N ALA A 698 -18.60 5.84 20.22
CA ALA A 698 -18.68 4.64 19.40
C ALA A 698 -17.87 3.46 19.98
N GLU A 699 -18.53 2.32 20.24
CA GLU A 699 -17.90 1.07 20.69
C GLU A 699 -17.71 0.05 19.56
N LYS A 700 -16.49 -0.49 19.38
CA LYS A 700 -16.10 -1.35 18.25
C LYS A 700 -16.97 -2.60 18.06
N LEU A 701 -17.52 -3.16 19.14
CA LEU A 701 -18.21 -4.46 19.16
C LEU A 701 -19.68 -4.42 18.71
N ARG A 702 -20.28 -3.23 18.52
CA ARG A 702 -21.74 -3.09 18.31
C ARG A 702 -22.19 -2.96 16.84
N TYR A 703 -21.27 -2.97 15.87
CA TYR A 703 -21.59 -2.64 14.45
C TYR A 703 -21.91 -3.85 13.56
N GLY A 704 -22.25 -4.99 14.15
CA GLY A 704 -22.70 -6.18 13.40
C GLY A 704 -24.13 -6.09 12.88
N ASN A 705 -24.99 -5.31 13.55
CA ASN A 705 -26.40 -5.15 13.18
C ASN A 705 -26.60 -3.95 12.23
N ASP A 706 -27.02 -4.23 11.00
CA ASP A 706 -27.28 -3.26 9.93
C ASP A 706 -28.75 -2.80 9.85
N GLU A 707 -29.57 -3.11 10.85
CA GLU A 707 -30.92 -2.59 10.98
C GLU A 707 -30.93 -1.18 11.59
N PRO A 708 -31.84 -0.30 11.14
CA PRO A 708 -32.08 0.99 11.77
C PRO A 708 -32.74 0.82 13.14
N ILE A 709 -32.34 1.62 14.13
CA ILE A 709 -33.01 1.67 15.44
C ILE A 709 -34.12 2.71 15.35
N LEU A 710 -35.37 2.29 15.55
CA LEU A 710 -36.54 3.14 15.40
C LEU A 710 -36.93 3.77 16.73
N GLY A 711 -37.32 5.04 16.70
CA GLY A 711 -38.00 5.70 17.82
C GLY A 711 -39.44 5.20 17.98
N GLU A 712 -40.07 5.57 19.08
CA GLU A 712 -41.46 5.19 19.37
C GLU A 712 -42.43 5.69 18.28
N LEU A 713 -43.42 4.86 17.94
CA LEU A 713 -44.50 5.14 16.96
C LEU A 713 -44.00 5.58 15.57
N LEU A 714 -42.87 5.01 15.12
CA LEU A 714 -42.35 5.19 13.77
C LEU A 714 -42.57 3.92 12.92
N THR A 715 -43.39 4.04 11.88
CA THR A 715 -43.63 2.95 10.93
C THR A 715 -42.72 3.11 9.72
N VAL A 716 -41.92 2.09 9.40
CA VAL A 716 -41.03 2.06 8.22
C VAL A 716 -41.64 1.15 7.16
N THR A 717 -41.83 1.67 5.95
CA THR A 717 -42.40 0.91 4.82
C THR A 717 -41.33 0.40 3.87
N ASP A 718 -40.23 1.14 3.72
CA ASP A 718 -39.12 0.78 2.83
C ASP A 718 -37.80 1.34 3.37
N TYR A 719 -36.73 0.58 3.17
CA TYR A 719 -35.39 0.90 3.66
C TYR A 719 -34.34 0.34 2.72
N GLU A 720 -33.47 1.21 2.22
CA GLU A 720 -32.34 0.83 1.38
C GLU A 720 -31.06 1.52 1.87
N ARG A 721 -29.97 0.74 2.00
CA ARG A 721 -28.63 1.26 2.25
C ARG A 721 -27.71 0.91 1.10
N GLN A 722 -27.21 1.91 0.41
CA GLN A 722 -26.31 1.73 -0.73
C GLN A 722 -25.24 2.82 -0.76
N ASN A 723 -23.98 2.42 -0.99
CA ASN A 723 -22.85 3.34 -1.25
C ASN A 723 -22.66 4.45 -0.19
N GLY A 724 -22.90 4.13 1.09
CA GLY A 724 -22.77 5.08 2.20
C GLY A 724 -23.92 6.10 2.31
N ALA A 725 -25.01 5.88 1.56
CA ALA A 725 -26.26 6.59 1.72
C ALA A 725 -27.35 5.64 2.21
N VAL A 726 -28.30 6.18 2.97
CA VAL A 726 -29.50 5.48 3.41
C VAL A 726 -30.71 6.22 2.87
N THR A 727 -31.64 5.51 2.25
CA THR A 727 -32.95 6.00 1.85
C THR A 727 -33.99 5.26 2.68
N MET A 728 -34.89 6.00 3.33
CA MET A 728 -35.91 5.40 4.19
C MET A 728 -37.27 6.08 3.96
N SER A 729 -38.29 5.24 3.77
CA SER A 729 -39.68 5.65 3.68
C SER A 729 -40.38 5.32 4.99
N CYS A 730 -40.92 6.34 5.66
CA CYS A 730 -41.52 6.15 6.98
C CYS A 730 -42.64 7.16 7.27
N LYS A 731 -43.42 6.83 8.29
CA LYS A 731 -44.51 7.65 8.82
C LYS A 731 -44.33 7.83 10.32
N ASN A 732 -44.27 9.08 10.76
CA ASN A 732 -44.28 9.45 12.18
C ASN A 732 -45.73 9.52 12.66
N GLU A 733 -46.16 8.52 13.44
CA GLU A 733 -47.50 8.44 14.03
C GLU A 733 -47.57 9.07 15.43
N LYS A 734 -46.44 9.51 15.96
CA LYS A 734 -46.35 10.19 17.25
C LYS A 734 -46.90 11.61 17.14
N ASP A 735 -47.60 12.06 18.18
CA ASP A 735 -48.10 13.44 18.29
C ASP A 735 -47.00 14.48 18.61
N ASP A 736 -45.73 14.13 18.36
CA ASP A 736 -44.50 14.87 18.67
C ASP A 736 -43.36 14.40 17.74
N GLU A 737 -42.16 14.99 17.86
CA GLU A 737 -40.97 14.53 17.16
C GLU A 737 -40.59 13.09 17.55
N THR A 738 -40.14 12.31 16.56
CA THR A 738 -39.53 10.99 16.74
C THR A 738 -38.18 10.93 16.01
N PHE A 739 -37.47 9.81 16.09
CA PHE A 739 -36.16 9.66 15.48
C PHE A 739 -35.93 8.28 14.88
N THR A 740 -34.87 8.16 14.11
CA THR A 740 -34.30 6.90 13.66
C THR A 740 -32.78 6.98 13.67
N ASP A 741 -32.12 5.98 14.28
CA ASP A 741 -30.67 5.84 14.28
C ASP A 741 -30.26 4.87 13.17
N LEU A 742 -29.72 5.45 12.09
CA LEU A 742 -29.34 4.73 10.90
C LEU A 742 -27.99 4.02 11.11
N PRO A 743 -27.75 2.87 10.45
CA PRO A 743 -26.51 2.09 10.55
C PRO A 743 -25.37 2.72 9.73
N LEU A 744 -25.05 3.96 10.09
CA LEU A 744 -23.97 4.81 9.59
C LEU A 744 -23.27 5.41 10.81
N LEU A 745 -21.94 5.44 10.84
CA LEU A 745 -21.20 6.12 11.90
C LEU A 745 -21.28 7.64 11.72
N TYR A 746 -21.65 8.34 12.80
CA TYR A 746 -21.83 9.77 12.77
C TYR A 746 -20.50 10.52 12.69
N TYR A 747 -20.27 11.10 11.52
CA TYR A 747 -19.24 12.12 11.29
C TYR A 747 -19.91 13.44 10.91
N LYS A 748 -19.34 14.57 11.35
CA LYS A 748 -19.90 15.88 11.00
C LYS A 748 -19.90 16.07 9.48
N GLY A 749 -21.08 16.20 8.89
CA GLY A 749 -21.25 16.38 7.44
C GLY A 749 -22.36 15.53 6.83
N TYR A 750 -22.90 14.55 7.57
CA TYR A 750 -24.15 13.90 7.18
C TYR A 750 -25.31 14.91 7.12
N GLN A 751 -26.09 14.84 6.06
CA GLN A 751 -27.29 15.63 5.84
C GLN A 751 -28.43 14.69 5.48
N ALA A 752 -29.61 14.97 6.02
CA ALA A 752 -30.85 14.30 5.68
C ALA A 752 -31.73 15.29 4.91
N SER A 753 -32.31 14.85 3.81
CA SER A 753 -33.24 15.64 3.03
C SER A 753 -34.40 14.78 2.55
N ASP A 754 -35.61 15.31 2.66
CA ASP A 754 -36.80 14.71 2.07
C ASP A 754 -36.68 14.69 0.54
N CYS A 755 -36.96 13.54 -0.08
CA CYS A 755 -36.77 13.30 -1.50
C CYS A 755 -37.83 14.00 -2.38
N GLY A 756 -39.02 14.30 -1.84
CA GLY A 756 -40.11 14.94 -2.58
C GLY A 756 -40.04 16.47 -2.53
N THR A 757 -39.76 17.02 -1.36
CA THR A 757 -39.76 18.46 -1.06
C THR A 757 -38.37 19.09 -1.10
N GLY A 758 -37.32 18.30 -0.88
CA GLY A 758 -35.95 18.79 -0.70
C GLY A 758 -35.70 19.49 0.64
N GLU A 759 -36.68 19.48 1.56
CA GLU A 759 -36.53 20.06 2.89
C GLU A 759 -35.48 19.28 3.70
N LYS A 760 -34.68 20.00 4.50
CA LYS A 760 -33.62 19.40 5.30
C LYS A 760 -34.17 18.94 6.65
N LEU A 761 -33.90 17.70 6.98
CA LEU A 761 -34.18 17.13 8.30
C LEU A 761 -32.98 17.31 9.23
N THR A 762 -33.24 17.37 10.53
CA THR A 762 -32.21 17.53 11.55
C THR A 762 -31.44 16.22 11.72
N VAL A 763 -30.10 16.29 11.67
CA VAL A 763 -29.21 15.15 11.85
C VAL A 763 -28.30 15.38 13.06
N LEU A 764 -28.22 14.39 13.95
CA LEU A 764 -27.46 14.43 15.20
C LEU A 764 -26.70 13.11 15.44
N ALA A 765 -25.86 13.08 16.47
CA ALA A 765 -25.30 11.83 16.98
C ALA A 765 -26.39 11.06 17.74
N GLY A 766 -26.60 9.81 17.35
CA GLY A 766 -27.55 8.89 17.97
C GLY A 766 -26.87 7.86 18.86
N THR A 767 -27.61 6.79 19.17
CA THR A 767 -27.13 5.69 20.01
C THR A 767 -25.89 5.04 19.40
N ASP A 768 -24.89 4.72 20.22
CA ASP A 768 -23.61 4.12 19.81
C ASP A 768 -22.86 4.91 18.70
N GLY A 769 -23.05 6.24 18.64
CA GLY A 769 -22.44 7.08 17.63
C GLY A 769 -23.00 6.87 16.22
N ARG A 770 -24.22 6.34 16.08
CA ARG A 770 -24.96 6.23 14.82
C ARG A 770 -25.47 7.58 14.32
N VAL A 771 -25.78 7.69 13.03
CA VAL A 771 -26.43 8.89 12.46
C VAL A 771 -27.90 8.90 12.86
N ARG A 772 -28.31 9.84 13.72
CA ARG A 772 -29.71 10.07 14.09
C ARG A 772 -30.36 11.06 13.13
N THR A 773 -31.51 10.70 12.56
CA THR A 773 -32.38 11.66 11.85
C THR A 773 -33.63 11.93 12.69
N VAL A 774 -33.92 13.19 12.95
CA VAL A 774 -35.12 13.63 13.69
C VAL A 774 -36.24 13.89 12.68
N LEU A 775 -37.42 13.31 12.95
CA LEU A 775 -38.59 13.36 12.08
C LEU A 775 -39.67 14.20 12.77
N PRO A 776 -40.16 15.29 12.14
CA PRO A 776 -41.16 16.15 12.74
C PRO A 776 -42.51 15.45 12.88
N LYS A 777 -43.37 16.00 13.75
CA LYS A 777 -44.75 15.54 13.92
C LYS A 777 -45.48 15.51 12.57
N GLY A 778 -46.15 14.38 12.28
CA GLY A 778 -46.92 14.21 11.04
C GLY A 778 -46.07 14.02 9.78
N TYR A 779 -44.76 13.79 9.90
CA TYR A 779 -43.91 13.45 8.76
C TYR A 779 -44.36 12.13 8.12
N GLU A 780 -44.62 12.17 6.81
CA GLU A 780 -44.92 11.01 5.99
C GLU A 780 -44.23 11.21 4.63
N GLY A 781 -43.23 10.38 4.33
CA GLY A 781 -42.45 10.54 3.11
C GLY A 781 -41.18 9.71 3.09
N THR A 782 -40.38 9.94 2.06
CA THR A 782 -39.09 9.27 1.85
C THR A 782 -37.98 10.30 2.00
N PHE A 783 -37.04 10.06 2.91
CA PHE A 783 -35.84 10.90 3.04
C PHE A 783 -34.58 10.11 2.69
N ARG A 784 -33.54 10.85 2.31
CA ARG A 784 -32.22 10.31 2.02
C ARG A 784 -31.18 10.97 2.92
N VAL A 785 -30.31 10.15 3.49
CA VAL A 785 -29.18 10.56 4.32
C VAL A 785 -27.88 10.20 3.64
N CYS A 786 -26.99 11.19 3.46
CA CYS A 786 -25.66 10.96 2.92
C CYS A 786 -24.66 11.98 3.46
N PHE A 787 -23.37 11.64 3.38
CA PHE A 787 -22.30 12.56 3.72
C PHE A 787 -22.12 13.61 2.62
N LYS A 788 -22.16 14.89 2.97
CA LYS A 788 -21.98 16.00 2.03
C LYS A 788 -20.89 16.94 2.51
N GLU A 789 -19.88 17.14 1.67
CA GLU A 789 -18.75 17.98 2.04
C GLU A 789 -19.16 19.46 2.15
N PRO A 790 -18.67 20.18 3.17
CA PRO A 790 -18.87 21.61 3.27
C PRO A 790 -18.30 22.38 2.06
N TRP A 791 -18.94 23.48 1.68
CA TRP A 791 -18.52 24.28 0.51
C TRP A 791 -17.06 24.76 0.59
N TYR A 792 -16.56 25.04 1.81
CA TYR A 792 -15.19 25.51 2.01
C TYR A 792 -14.15 24.40 1.77
N TRP A 793 -14.51 23.12 1.89
CA TRP A 793 -13.67 22.00 1.46
C TRP A 793 -13.56 21.94 -0.06
N ARG A 794 -14.68 22.14 -0.78
CA ARG A 794 -14.68 22.22 -2.25
C ARG A 794 -13.85 23.41 -2.75
N ALA A 795 -13.90 24.55 -2.04
CA ALA A 795 -13.07 25.69 -2.33
C ALA A 795 -11.56 25.39 -2.14
N SER A 796 -11.17 24.70 -1.06
CA SER A 796 -9.76 24.34 -0.86
C SER A 796 -9.23 23.35 -1.89
N GLU A 797 -10.08 22.41 -2.34
CA GLU A 797 -9.78 21.52 -3.45
C GLU A 797 -9.50 22.28 -4.75
N ALA A 798 -10.34 23.28 -5.08
CA ALA A 798 -10.14 24.13 -6.24
C ALA A 798 -8.81 24.91 -6.16
N VAL A 799 -8.47 25.46 -5.00
CA VAL A 799 -7.19 26.17 -4.78
C VAL A 799 -6.00 25.25 -5.03
N SER A 800 -5.99 24.06 -4.42
CA SER A 800 -4.91 23.09 -4.62
C SER A 800 -4.82 22.62 -6.08
N ALA A 801 -5.95 22.42 -6.76
CA ALA A 801 -5.98 22.05 -8.17
C ALA A 801 -5.39 23.14 -9.08
N VAL A 802 -5.77 24.41 -8.89
CA VAL A 802 -5.21 25.55 -9.63
C VAL A 802 -3.71 25.65 -9.41
N MET A 803 -3.25 25.47 -8.17
CA MET A 803 -1.82 25.52 -7.85
C MET A 803 -1.02 24.39 -8.50
N LEU A 804 -1.58 23.17 -8.53
CA LEU A 804 -0.98 22.03 -9.22
C LEU A 804 -0.89 22.28 -10.74
N LEU A 805 -1.97 22.79 -11.35
CA LEU A 805 -2.01 23.12 -12.78
C LEU A 805 -1.03 24.26 -13.13
N ALA A 806 -0.92 25.29 -12.27
CA ALA A 806 0.04 26.37 -12.44
C ALA A 806 1.49 25.84 -12.37
N ALA A 807 1.80 24.95 -11.42
CA ALA A 807 3.10 24.30 -11.33
C ALA A 807 3.43 23.48 -12.58
N ALA A 808 2.46 22.70 -13.08
CA ALA A 808 2.60 21.91 -14.31
C ALA A 808 2.82 22.81 -15.54
N ALA A 809 2.05 23.90 -15.68
CA ALA A 809 2.17 24.84 -16.79
C ALA A 809 3.54 25.53 -16.82
N VAL A 810 4.09 25.91 -15.66
CA VAL A 810 5.44 26.48 -15.57
C VAL A 810 6.50 25.48 -16.01
N CYS A 811 6.37 24.20 -15.63
CA CYS A 811 7.26 23.13 -16.07
C CYS A 811 7.20 22.91 -17.59
N LEU A 812 6.01 22.92 -18.18
CA LEU A 812 5.80 22.73 -19.63
C LEU A 812 6.31 23.92 -20.46
N ARG A 813 6.00 25.17 -20.06
CA ARG A 813 6.48 26.39 -20.76
C ARG A 813 8.01 26.47 -20.81
N LYS A 814 8.68 26.02 -19.74
CA LYS A 814 10.15 25.97 -19.70
C LYS A 814 10.73 24.94 -20.66
N ARG A 815 10.14 23.74 -20.75
CA ARG A 815 10.53 22.75 -21.76
C ARG A 815 10.40 23.32 -23.17
N GLY A 816 9.34 24.08 -23.45
CA GLY A 816 9.15 24.77 -24.74
C GLY A 816 10.23 25.81 -25.04
N LYS A 817 10.62 26.65 -24.06
CA LYS A 817 11.71 27.64 -24.22
C LYS A 817 13.08 26.97 -24.41
N THR A 818 13.41 25.94 -23.62
CA THR A 818 14.69 25.22 -23.78
C THR A 818 14.80 24.58 -25.16
N LEU A 819 13.73 23.95 -25.66
CA LEU A 819 13.67 23.36 -27.01
C LEU A 819 13.80 24.41 -28.12
N ARG A 820 13.15 25.58 -27.98
CA ARG A 820 13.29 26.69 -28.93
C ARG A 820 14.72 27.25 -28.96
N ASN A 821 15.35 27.43 -27.81
CA ASN A 821 16.73 27.91 -27.73
C ASN A 821 17.74 26.89 -28.29
N THR A 822 17.50 25.59 -28.10
CA THR A 822 18.36 24.55 -28.72
C THR A 822 18.16 24.45 -30.23
N LYS A 823 16.94 24.73 -30.73
CA LYS A 823 16.65 24.78 -32.16
C LYS A 823 17.29 26.01 -32.80
N ALA A 824 17.12 27.20 -32.20
CA ALA A 824 17.76 28.43 -32.67
C ALA A 824 19.29 28.34 -32.68
N ALA A 825 19.92 27.73 -31.67
CA ALA A 825 21.36 27.50 -31.64
C ALA A 825 21.83 26.45 -32.67
N LYS A 826 20.94 25.60 -33.18
CA LYS A 826 21.20 24.65 -34.26
C LYS A 826 20.96 25.23 -35.65
N ASP A 827 20.06 26.19 -35.75
CA ASP A 827 19.78 26.90 -37.01
C ASP A 827 20.83 28.01 -37.24
N ALA A 828 21.55 28.44 -36.19
CA ALA A 828 22.63 29.43 -36.24
C ALA A 828 24.06 28.83 -36.34
N ALA A 829 24.20 27.50 -36.26
CA ALA A 829 25.47 26.77 -36.38
C ALA A 829 25.40 25.81 -37.57
#